data_AF-F2DK20-F1
#
_entry.id   AF-F2DK20-F1
#
_cell.length_a   1.000
_cell.length_b   1.000
_cell.length_c   1.000
_cell.angle_alpha   90.00
_cell.angle_beta   90.00
_cell.angle_gamma   90.00
#
_symmetry.space_group_name_H-M   'P 1'
#
loop_
_entity.id
_entity.type
_entity.pdbx_description
1 polymer ?
#
loop_
_entity_poly.entity_id
_entity_poly.type
_entity_poly.pdbx_seq_one_letter_code
_entity_poly.pdbx_strand_id
1 'polypeptide(L)'
;MLTFTAAFRHVPVLDHPTAEPWRRLSLHLHSQHRRCGVVLSSKSPPYPDVEVGERKVHEYIRHTDEPSEMRQMIDAIRTTLASLGDDETSMSVSAYDTALVALVKNLDGGDGPQFTSCIDWIVQNQLPDGSWGDPDFFMVQDRMISTLACVVALKSWNIDIDNLCDRGVLFIKENMSRLLEQEQDWMPCGFEINFPALLEKAKDLDLDIPYDHPVLEEIYAKRNLKLSKIPLNVLHAIPTTLLFSLEGMVDLPLDWEKLLRLRCTDGSFHSSPAATAAALSRTGDKECQAFLDRLIKKFDGGVPCSHSMDTFEQVWVVDRLMHLGISRHFTSEIDQFLEFIYRRWTNKGLAHNVHCPIADIDDTAMGFRLLRQHGYEVNPSVFKQFEKDGRFVCFPMETNHASVTPMHNTYRASQFMFPGDDDVLARAGRYCRAFLEERQASNNLYDKWIITKDLPGEVGYTLNFPWKASLPRIETRMYLDQYGGNTDVWIAKVLYRMNLVSNDLYLKMAKADFREYQRLSRLEWNGLRKWYFRNHLQRYGGTPKSALTAYFLASANIFEPGRAAERLAWARMAVLAEAVTTHFRHIGGPCNSTENLEDLIDLVSFDDVSGGLREAWKQWLMAWTAKESHGSIDGDTALLFVRTIEIVSGRNVAAEKKLNLWDYSQLEQLTSSICHKLATIGLAQNGGSMENTEDLQRQVDLEMQELSWRIHQGCQGINRETRETFLNVVKSFYYSAHCSPETVDSHIAKVIFQDVI
;
A
#
# COMPACT_ATOMS: atom_id res chain seq x y z
N MET A 1 2.17 40.88 -14.12
CA MET A 1 2.10 41.69 -15.36
C MET A 1 3.03 42.87 -15.15
N LEU A 2 4.21 42.92 -15.79
CA LEU A 2 5.27 43.96 -15.60
C LEU A 2 5.87 43.96 -14.15
N THR A 3 7.10 44.38 -13.82
CA THR A 3 8.37 44.68 -14.54
C THR A 3 9.56 44.67 -13.55
N PHE A 4 10.79 44.49 -14.07
CA PHE A 4 12.12 45.01 -13.64
C PHE A 4 12.17 46.04 -12.46
N THR A 5 13.20 46.14 -11.60
CA THR A 5 14.69 46.25 -11.79
C THR A 5 15.38 46.11 -10.41
N ALA A 6 16.52 45.41 -10.21
CA ALA A 6 17.94 45.78 -10.38
C ALA A 6 18.55 46.86 -9.42
N ALA A 7 19.61 46.49 -8.67
CA ALA A 7 20.79 47.33 -8.33
C ALA A 7 21.91 46.51 -7.63
N PHE A 8 23.16 46.99 -7.62
CA PHE A 8 24.39 46.25 -7.25
C PHE A 8 25.16 46.82 -6.04
N ARG A 9 25.91 45.93 -5.36
CA ARG A 9 27.23 46.12 -4.67
C ARG A 9 27.38 47.13 -3.52
N HIS A 10 27.90 46.65 -2.39
CA HIS A 10 29.34 46.76 -2.06
C HIS A 10 29.79 45.66 -1.06
N VAL A 11 31.09 45.33 -1.04
CA VAL A 11 31.74 44.22 -0.30
C VAL A 11 33.07 44.75 0.30
N PRO A 12 33.48 44.31 1.51
CA PRO A 12 34.78 43.60 1.67
C PRO A 12 34.74 42.43 2.70
N VAL A 13 35.24 41.21 2.38
CA VAL A 13 36.60 40.65 2.72
C VAL A 13 36.70 40.30 4.22
N LEU A 14 36.88 39.05 4.73
CA LEU A 14 37.54 37.77 4.32
C LEU A 14 36.62 36.52 4.61
N ASP A 15 36.99 35.21 4.58
CA ASP A 15 38.27 34.47 4.36
C ASP A 15 38.08 33.14 3.57
N HIS A 16 39.17 32.56 3.05
CA HIS A 16 39.25 31.42 2.10
C HIS A 16 39.57 30.04 2.77
N PRO A 17 39.88 28.89 2.08
CA PRO A 17 39.86 28.47 0.65
C PRO A 17 38.98 27.20 0.43
N THR A 18 38.87 26.45 -0.69
CA THR A 18 39.77 25.95 -1.77
C THR A 18 38.94 25.58 -3.03
N ALA A 19 39.24 26.07 -4.24
CA ALA A 19 40.19 25.53 -5.25
C ALA A 19 39.50 24.79 -6.45
N GLU A 20 39.61 25.40 -7.62
CA GLU A 20 39.25 24.96 -8.99
C GLU A 20 40.24 25.69 -9.94
N PRO A 21 40.22 25.55 -11.29
CA PRO A 21 40.07 24.38 -12.16
C PRO A 21 41.28 24.26 -13.13
N TRP A 22 41.25 23.37 -14.14
CA TRP A 22 42.19 23.43 -15.28
C TRP A 22 41.51 23.26 -16.65
N ARG A 23 41.84 24.15 -17.60
CA ARG A 23 41.53 24.01 -19.03
C ARG A 23 42.79 24.19 -19.89
N ARG A 24 43.02 23.22 -20.78
CA ARG A 24 43.69 23.24 -22.10
C ARG A 24 44.94 24.12 -22.32
N LEU A 25 45.96 23.47 -22.91
CA LEU A 25 46.69 24.00 -24.06
C LEU A 25 47.03 22.86 -25.06
N SER A 26 47.40 23.22 -26.29
CA SER A 26 47.35 22.37 -27.50
C SER A 26 48.69 22.24 -28.22
N LEU A 27 48.90 21.17 -28.99
CA LEU A 27 49.79 21.06 -30.18
C LEU A 27 49.32 19.82 -30.99
N HIS A 28 48.65 19.94 -32.15
CA HIS A 28 49.19 20.11 -33.52
C HIS A 28 50.16 19.02 -34.02
N LEU A 29 49.69 18.22 -34.99
CA LEU A 29 50.44 17.81 -36.20
C LEU A 29 49.47 17.37 -37.31
N HIS A 30 49.85 17.57 -38.58
CA HIS A 30 49.01 17.38 -39.77
C HIS A 30 49.27 16.03 -40.48
N SER A 31 48.24 15.47 -41.12
CA SER A 31 48.32 15.15 -42.56
C SER A 31 46.92 15.13 -43.18
N GLN A 32 46.84 15.38 -44.49
CA GLN A 32 45.58 15.61 -45.22
C GLN A 32 45.18 14.39 -46.05
N HIS A 33 43.88 14.14 -46.22
CA HIS A 33 43.28 13.99 -47.56
C HIS A 33 41.74 14.17 -47.50
N ARG A 34 41.19 14.95 -48.44
CA ARG A 34 39.74 15.18 -48.60
C ARG A 34 39.16 14.22 -49.65
N ARG A 35 37.92 13.72 -49.45
CA ARG A 35 36.74 14.20 -50.21
C ARG A 35 35.39 13.62 -49.71
N CYS A 36 34.37 14.47 -49.87
CA CYS A 36 32.94 14.38 -49.55
C CYS A 36 32.22 13.02 -49.57
N GLY A 37 31.31 12.86 -48.61
CA GLY A 37 30.07 12.06 -48.68
C GLY A 37 29.16 12.44 -47.51
N VAL A 38 27.97 12.99 -47.76
CA VAL A 38 27.03 13.44 -46.72
C VAL A 38 26.15 12.29 -46.25
N VAL A 39 26.14 11.99 -44.95
CA VAL A 39 25.16 11.10 -44.32
C VAL A 39 24.73 11.68 -42.96
N LEU A 40 23.44 11.60 -42.66
CA LEU A 40 22.79 12.11 -41.44
C LEU A 40 23.24 11.32 -40.20
N SER A 41 23.45 12.00 -39.07
CA SER A 41 23.97 11.43 -37.83
C SER A 41 22.89 11.39 -36.74
N SER A 42 22.16 10.29 -36.61
CA SER A 42 21.48 9.94 -35.36
C SER A 42 22.51 9.33 -34.38
N LYS A 43 22.72 9.98 -33.23
CA LYS A 43 23.60 9.48 -32.16
C LYS A 43 22.79 9.21 -30.90
N SER A 44 22.36 7.96 -30.76
CA SER A 44 22.18 7.35 -29.44
C SER A 44 23.53 6.82 -28.97
N PRO A 45 23.88 6.91 -27.67
CA PRO A 45 25.13 6.36 -27.17
C PRO A 45 25.10 4.82 -27.21
N PRO A 46 26.21 4.14 -27.54
CA PRO A 46 26.29 2.69 -27.40
C PRO A 46 26.30 2.31 -25.92
N TYR A 47 25.64 1.20 -25.58
CA TYR A 47 25.83 0.53 -24.30
C TYR A 47 27.31 0.09 -24.16
N PRO A 48 27.90 0.13 -22.95
CA PRO A 48 29.28 -0.29 -22.78
C PRO A 48 29.42 -1.79 -23.00
N ASP A 49 30.17 -2.17 -24.04
CA ASP A 49 30.74 -3.51 -24.14
C ASP A 49 31.68 -3.73 -22.95
N VAL A 50 31.23 -4.54 -21.99
CA VAL A 50 32.09 -5.02 -20.91
C VAL A 50 32.96 -6.13 -21.50
N GLU A 51 34.19 -5.77 -21.90
CA GLU A 51 35.24 -6.74 -22.17
C GLU A 51 35.40 -7.66 -20.97
N VAL A 52 35.11 -8.95 -21.17
CA VAL A 52 35.32 -9.99 -20.15
C VAL A 52 36.81 -10.31 -20.09
N GLY A 53 37.58 -9.43 -19.45
CA GLY A 53 38.87 -9.81 -18.91
C GLY A 53 38.67 -10.89 -17.85
N GLU A 54 39.47 -11.96 -17.89
CA GLU A 54 39.43 -13.08 -16.95
C GLU A 54 39.78 -12.65 -15.52
N ARG A 55 38.83 -12.05 -14.81
CA ARG A 55 38.92 -11.93 -13.35
C ARG A 55 38.60 -13.30 -12.76
N LYS A 56 39.61 -13.86 -12.08
CA LYS A 56 39.49 -15.06 -11.25
C LYS A 56 38.23 -14.98 -10.40
N VAL A 57 37.48 -16.07 -10.34
CA VAL A 57 36.34 -16.25 -9.45
C VAL A 57 36.81 -15.98 -8.02
N HIS A 58 36.47 -14.82 -7.47
CA HIS A 58 36.51 -14.63 -6.02
C HIS A 58 35.40 -15.47 -5.40
N GLU A 59 35.70 -16.07 -4.26
CA GLU A 59 34.83 -17.02 -3.59
C GLU A 59 33.46 -16.39 -3.30
N TYR A 60 32.42 -16.96 -3.90
CA TYR A 60 31.07 -16.79 -3.39
C TYR A 60 31.03 -17.45 -2.02
N ILE A 61 31.15 -16.63 -0.97
CA ILE A 61 30.79 -17.04 0.39
C ILE A 61 29.31 -17.46 0.33
N ARG A 62 29.06 -18.76 0.46
CA ARG A 62 27.73 -19.21 0.85
C ARG A 62 27.54 -18.72 2.28
N HIS A 63 26.63 -17.77 2.49
CA HIS A 63 25.98 -17.66 3.78
C HIS A 63 25.13 -18.92 3.95
N THR A 64 25.70 -19.92 4.64
CA THR A 64 25.05 -21.21 4.92
C THR A 64 23.82 -21.07 5.81
N ASP A 65 23.60 -19.87 6.35
CA ASP A 65 22.62 -19.57 7.39
C ASP A 65 21.35 -18.89 6.86
N GLU A 66 21.37 -18.23 5.68
CA GLU A 66 20.21 -17.49 5.13
C GLU A 66 18.92 -18.33 5.03
N PRO A 67 18.92 -19.60 4.55
CA PRO A 67 17.72 -20.43 4.51
C PRO A 67 17.22 -20.86 5.90
N SER A 68 18.09 -20.82 6.91
CA SER A 68 17.72 -21.05 8.32
C SER A 68 17.11 -19.79 8.92
N GLU A 69 17.72 -18.62 8.70
CA GLU A 69 17.20 -17.33 9.15
C GLU A 69 15.82 -17.02 8.55
N MET A 70 15.60 -17.30 7.26
CA MET A 70 14.31 -17.06 6.61
C MET A 70 13.18 -17.89 7.25
N ARG A 71 13.43 -19.16 7.60
CA ARG A 71 12.45 -19.99 8.33
C ARG A 71 12.19 -19.44 9.73
N GLN A 72 13.23 -19.05 10.46
CA GLN A 72 13.08 -18.43 11.78
C GLN A 72 12.25 -17.15 11.74
N MET A 73 12.43 -16.30 10.72
CA MET A 73 11.59 -15.11 10.52
C MET A 73 10.14 -15.46 10.19
N ILE A 74 9.88 -16.47 9.34
CA ILE A 74 8.53 -16.97 9.04
C ILE A 74 7.85 -17.48 10.32
N ASP A 75 8.52 -18.32 11.10
CA ASP A 75 7.93 -18.89 12.31
C ASP A 75 7.72 -17.84 13.41
N ALA A 76 8.60 -16.84 13.52
CA ALA A 76 8.40 -15.69 14.41
C ALA A 76 7.18 -14.85 13.99
N ILE A 77 7.06 -14.50 12.70
CA ILE A 77 5.92 -13.76 12.18
C ILE A 77 4.63 -14.54 12.38
N ARG A 78 4.57 -15.83 12.01
CA ARG A 78 3.43 -16.73 12.25
C ARG A 78 3.01 -16.73 13.72
N THR A 79 3.97 -16.82 14.64
CA THR A 79 3.71 -16.78 16.08
C THR A 79 3.04 -15.46 16.50
N THR A 80 3.51 -14.33 15.97
CA THR A 80 2.90 -13.01 16.24
C THR A 80 1.56 -12.78 15.53
N LEU A 81 1.32 -13.41 14.38
CA LEU A 81 0.02 -13.38 13.71
C LEU A 81 -1.03 -14.19 14.48
N ALA A 82 -0.62 -15.28 15.12
CA ALA A 82 -1.51 -16.14 15.90
C ALA A 82 -2.04 -15.50 17.22
N SER A 83 -1.55 -14.31 17.60
CA SER A 83 -2.14 -13.53 18.70
C SER A 83 -3.22 -12.53 18.26
N LEU A 84 -3.51 -12.41 16.95
CA LEU A 84 -4.63 -11.61 16.45
C LEU A 84 -5.95 -12.41 16.53
N GLY A 85 -7.04 -11.72 16.87
CA GLY A 85 -8.34 -12.32 17.09
C GLY A 85 -9.42 -11.28 17.42
N ASP A 86 -10.56 -11.72 17.96
CA ASP A 86 -11.61 -10.81 18.44
C ASP A 86 -11.15 -10.06 19.70
N ASP A 87 -11.33 -8.74 19.72
CA ASP A 87 -10.92 -7.81 20.78
C ASP A 87 -9.39 -7.77 21.06
N GLU A 88 -8.59 -8.31 20.13
CA GLU A 88 -7.12 -8.30 20.21
C GLU A 88 -6.51 -7.16 19.37
N THR A 89 -5.50 -6.47 19.93
CA THR A 89 -4.88 -5.33 19.26
C THR A 89 -3.46 -5.07 19.78
N SER A 90 -2.46 -4.96 18.89
CA SER A 90 -1.04 -4.75 19.26
C SER A 90 -0.63 -3.27 19.46
N MET A 91 -1.59 -2.41 19.81
CA MET A 91 -1.39 -0.95 19.85
C MET A 91 -0.58 -0.49 21.07
N SER A 92 0.24 0.55 20.90
CA SER A 92 0.98 1.17 22.01
C SER A 92 0.07 1.86 23.04
N VAL A 93 0.57 1.98 24.27
CA VAL A 93 -0.10 2.68 25.38
C VAL A 93 -0.12 4.21 25.14
N SER A 94 -1.22 4.86 25.52
CA SER A 94 -1.40 6.31 25.49
C SER A 94 -1.19 6.87 26.89
N ALA A 95 -0.16 7.71 27.06
CA ALA A 95 0.07 8.40 28.33
C ALA A 95 -1.07 9.36 28.68
N TYR A 96 -1.62 10.07 27.69
CA TYR A 96 -2.80 10.93 27.84
C TYR A 96 -4.02 10.16 28.36
N ASP A 97 -4.41 9.05 27.71
CA ASP A 97 -5.60 8.29 28.12
C ASP A 97 -5.37 7.61 29.47
N THR A 98 -4.16 7.08 29.72
CA THR A 98 -3.78 6.49 31.03
C THR A 98 -3.90 7.50 32.15
N ALA A 99 -3.45 8.74 31.95
CA ALA A 99 -3.63 9.82 32.91
C ALA A 99 -5.09 10.19 33.15
N LEU A 100 -5.94 10.17 32.12
CA LEU A 100 -7.36 10.49 32.31
C LEU A 100 -8.13 9.36 33.01
N VAL A 101 -7.76 8.10 32.77
CA VAL A 101 -8.24 6.95 33.54
C VAL A 101 -7.76 7.05 35.00
N ALA A 102 -6.51 7.42 35.24
CA ALA A 102 -5.95 7.60 36.58
C ALA A 102 -6.64 8.72 37.40
N LEU A 103 -7.34 9.66 36.75
CA LEU A 103 -8.11 10.72 37.41
C LEU A 103 -9.51 10.27 37.90
N VAL A 104 -9.97 9.06 37.56
CA VAL A 104 -11.25 8.53 38.06
C VAL A 104 -11.15 8.33 39.57
N LYS A 105 -12.03 9.00 40.33
CA LYS A 105 -12.11 8.83 41.78
C LYS A 105 -12.72 7.47 42.16
N ASN A 106 -12.30 6.94 43.31
CA ASN A 106 -12.86 5.72 43.88
C ASN A 106 -14.39 5.81 44.00
N LEU A 107 -15.09 4.88 43.35
CA LEU A 107 -16.55 4.90 43.19
C LEU A 107 -17.31 4.52 44.47
N ASP A 108 -16.64 3.84 45.42
CA ASP A 108 -17.17 3.49 46.73
C ASP A 108 -17.04 4.63 47.76
N GLY A 109 -16.58 5.82 47.34
CA GLY A 109 -16.56 7.04 48.15
C GLY A 109 -15.27 7.32 48.90
N GLY A 110 -14.15 6.69 48.51
CA GLY A 110 -12.81 7.02 49.02
C GLY A 110 -12.17 8.23 48.32
N ASP A 111 -11.29 8.96 49.00
CA ASP A 111 -10.56 10.13 48.47
C ASP A 111 -9.36 9.77 47.56
N GLY A 112 -9.26 8.52 47.09
CA GLY A 112 -8.16 8.03 46.24
C GLY A 112 -8.59 7.71 44.80
N PRO A 113 -7.63 7.37 43.92
CA PRO A 113 -7.92 6.90 42.57
C PRO A 113 -8.64 5.55 42.58
N GLN A 114 -9.54 5.35 41.62
CA GLN A 114 -10.15 4.04 41.34
C GLN A 114 -9.13 3.04 40.78
N PHE A 115 -8.16 3.54 40.01
CA PHE A 115 -7.22 2.74 39.23
C PHE A 115 -5.77 3.10 39.59
N THR A 116 -5.26 2.57 40.71
CA THR A 116 -3.90 2.87 41.21
C THR A 116 -2.80 2.46 40.25
N SER A 117 -2.96 1.34 39.53
CA SER A 117 -1.97 0.84 38.56
C SER A 117 -1.74 1.80 37.39
N CYS A 118 -2.70 2.67 37.05
CA CYS A 118 -2.49 3.72 36.07
C CYS A 118 -1.52 4.80 36.58
N ILE A 119 -1.53 5.09 37.89
CA ILE A 119 -0.53 5.98 38.52
C ILE A 119 0.84 5.32 38.50
N ASP A 120 0.91 4.03 38.86
CA ASP A 120 2.17 3.26 38.83
C ASP A 120 2.78 3.26 37.41
N TRP A 121 1.96 3.09 36.38
CA TRP A 121 2.40 3.18 34.98
C TRP A 121 2.94 4.58 34.64
N ILE A 122 2.23 5.66 35.01
CA ILE A 122 2.68 7.04 34.74
C ILE A 122 4.03 7.32 35.40
N VAL A 123 4.20 6.91 36.67
CA VAL A 123 5.44 7.05 37.44
C VAL A 123 6.62 6.36 36.76
N GLN A 124 6.40 5.17 36.19
CA GLN A 124 7.45 4.35 35.57
C GLN A 124 7.82 4.78 34.13
N ASN A 125 6.99 5.58 33.45
CA ASN A 125 7.12 5.84 32.01
C ASN A 125 7.42 7.32 31.65
N GLN A 126 7.93 8.14 32.59
CA GLN A 126 8.42 9.48 32.22
C GLN A 126 9.70 9.37 31.38
N LEU A 127 9.74 10.08 30.25
CA LEU A 127 10.89 10.13 29.35
C LEU A 127 12.07 10.91 29.99
N PRO A 128 13.31 10.73 29.49
CA PRO A 128 14.48 11.42 30.05
C PRO A 128 14.38 12.95 30.06
N ASP A 129 13.68 13.53 29.08
CA ASP A 129 13.43 14.98 28.97
C ASP A 129 12.34 15.51 29.92
N GLY A 130 11.71 14.65 30.73
CA GLY A 130 10.61 15.01 31.64
C GLY A 130 9.22 14.92 31.01
N SER A 131 9.12 14.64 29.71
CA SER A 131 7.83 14.48 29.03
C SER A 131 7.26 13.06 29.13
N TRP A 132 6.02 12.90 28.67
CA TRP A 132 5.44 11.62 28.26
C TRP A 132 4.93 11.73 26.82
N GLY A 133 4.87 10.62 26.09
CA GLY A 133 4.42 10.54 24.69
C GLY A 133 5.19 9.47 23.91
N ASP A 134 5.20 9.52 22.58
CA ASP A 134 5.98 8.55 21.78
C ASP A 134 7.49 8.72 22.04
N PRO A 135 8.22 7.64 22.40
CA PRO A 135 9.64 7.74 22.77
C PRO A 135 10.55 7.99 21.57
N ASP A 136 10.19 7.50 20.38
CA ASP A 136 11.03 7.46 19.18
C ASP A 136 10.71 8.59 18.19
N PHE A 137 9.52 9.18 18.26
CA PHE A 137 9.10 10.31 17.44
C PHE A 137 8.70 11.53 18.29
N PHE A 138 9.41 12.65 18.13
CA PHE A 138 9.08 13.90 18.82
C PHE A 138 8.09 14.74 18.01
N MET A 139 6.85 14.85 18.49
CA MET A 139 5.90 15.88 18.08
C MET A 139 5.48 16.71 19.28
N VAL A 140 5.57 18.03 19.19
CA VAL A 140 5.38 18.91 20.36
C VAL A 140 3.96 18.81 20.92
N GLN A 141 2.95 18.69 20.07
CA GLN A 141 1.55 18.60 20.50
C GLN A 141 1.28 17.29 21.26
N ASP A 142 1.84 16.18 20.80
CA ASP A 142 1.79 14.87 21.47
C ASP A 142 2.44 14.92 22.86
N ARG A 143 3.69 15.39 22.91
CA ARG A 143 4.43 15.50 24.17
C ARG A 143 3.75 16.46 25.15
N MET A 144 3.26 17.61 24.68
CA MET A 144 2.61 18.61 25.53
C MET A 144 1.30 18.11 26.12
N ILE A 145 0.41 17.48 25.33
CA ILE A 145 -0.88 17.00 25.85
C ILE A 145 -0.71 15.80 26.79
N SER A 146 0.18 14.86 26.44
CA SER A 146 0.50 13.69 27.29
C SER A 146 1.15 14.11 28.60
N THR A 147 2.17 14.98 28.55
CA THR A 147 2.85 15.48 29.76
C THR A 147 1.91 16.26 30.66
N LEU A 148 1.07 17.14 30.11
CA LEU A 148 0.10 17.90 30.90
C LEU A 148 -0.91 16.98 31.59
N ALA A 149 -1.41 15.96 30.89
CA ALA A 149 -2.32 14.97 31.48
C ALA A 149 -1.66 14.22 32.64
N CYS A 150 -0.44 13.69 32.45
CA CYS A 150 0.32 12.98 33.47
C CYS A 150 0.64 13.85 34.70
N VAL A 151 1.07 15.10 34.49
CA VAL A 151 1.33 16.07 35.56
C VAL A 151 0.05 16.37 36.36
N VAL A 152 -1.09 16.59 35.69
CA VAL A 152 -2.40 16.80 36.32
C VAL A 152 -2.83 15.56 37.13
N ALA A 153 -2.61 14.35 36.62
CA ALA A 153 -2.90 13.11 37.35
C ALA A 153 -2.03 12.96 38.62
N LEU A 154 -0.71 13.10 38.51
CA LEU A 154 0.21 13.02 39.65
C LEU A 154 -0.12 14.08 40.72
N LYS A 155 -0.37 15.32 40.30
CA LYS A 155 -0.70 16.43 41.21
C LYS A 155 -2.06 16.24 41.90
N SER A 156 -3.07 15.72 41.20
CA SER A 156 -4.41 15.47 41.76
C SER A 156 -4.40 14.50 42.94
N TRP A 157 -3.42 13.59 42.99
CA TRP A 157 -3.28 12.58 44.03
C TRP A 157 -2.10 12.83 44.98
N ASN A 158 -1.47 14.02 44.91
CA ASN A 158 -0.28 14.40 45.70
C ASN A 158 0.86 13.37 45.61
N ILE A 159 1.11 12.84 44.41
CA ILE A 159 2.24 11.92 44.16
C ILE A 159 3.51 12.75 43.99
N ASP A 160 4.33 12.77 45.03
CA ASP A 160 5.65 13.41 45.06
C ASP A 160 6.75 12.34 45.08
N ILE A 161 7.15 11.89 43.89
CA ILE A 161 8.20 10.90 43.65
C ILE A 161 9.18 11.52 42.66
N ASP A 162 10.48 11.44 42.95
CA ASP A 162 11.62 11.79 42.06
C ASP A 162 11.50 13.13 41.29
N ASN A 163 10.77 14.10 41.84
CA ASN A 163 10.41 15.37 41.21
C ASN A 163 9.76 15.20 39.81
N LEU A 164 9.06 14.10 39.56
CA LEU A 164 8.42 13.78 38.27
C LEU A 164 7.48 14.91 37.81
N CYS A 165 6.70 15.46 38.73
CA CYS A 165 5.77 16.56 38.48
C CYS A 165 6.52 17.82 38.00
N ASP A 166 7.57 18.23 38.73
CA ASP A 166 8.37 19.42 38.41
C ASP A 166 9.10 19.28 37.07
N ARG A 167 9.62 18.07 36.75
CA ARG A 167 10.24 17.78 35.45
C ARG A 167 9.23 17.92 34.29
N GLY A 168 8.00 17.44 34.47
CA GLY A 168 6.94 17.60 33.47
C GLY A 168 6.49 19.06 33.31
N VAL A 169 6.36 19.80 34.41
CA VAL A 169 6.07 21.25 34.39
C VAL A 169 7.19 22.03 33.71
N LEU A 170 8.46 21.70 33.98
CA LEU A 170 9.61 22.32 33.31
C LEU A 170 9.58 22.06 31.81
N PHE A 171 9.35 20.82 31.37
CA PHE A 171 9.19 20.49 29.95
C PHE A 171 8.09 21.31 29.29
N ILE A 172 6.93 21.46 29.94
CA ILE A 172 5.80 22.27 29.43
C ILE A 172 6.20 23.74 29.27
N LYS A 173 6.91 24.32 30.25
CA LYS A 173 7.42 25.71 30.18
C LYS A 173 8.38 25.91 29.01
N GLU A 174 9.35 25.00 28.87
CA GLU A 174 10.39 25.09 27.83
C GLU A 174 9.84 24.90 26.40
N ASN A 175 8.71 24.21 26.25
CA ASN A 175 8.13 23.87 24.95
C ASN A 175 6.85 24.65 24.59
N MET A 176 6.31 25.50 25.48
CA MET A 176 5.06 26.24 25.26
C MET A 176 5.06 27.07 23.96
N SER A 177 6.16 27.76 23.65
CA SER A 177 6.29 28.58 22.44
C SER A 177 6.25 27.77 21.14
N ARG A 178 6.70 26.51 21.18
CA ARG A 178 6.85 25.63 20.01
C ARG A 178 5.51 25.08 19.49
N LEU A 179 4.41 25.22 20.24
CA LEU A 179 3.07 24.71 19.88
C LEU A 179 2.51 25.27 18.55
N LEU A 180 2.97 26.43 18.08
CA LEU A 180 2.60 27.02 16.78
C LEU A 180 3.63 26.76 15.67
N GLU A 181 4.80 26.22 16.00
CA GLU A 181 5.93 26.11 15.07
C GLU A 181 5.92 24.80 14.26
N GLN A 182 5.05 23.83 14.60
CA GLN A 182 4.95 22.53 13.92
C GLN A 182 3.68 22.39 13.06
N GLU A 183 3.80 21.53 12.05
CA GLU A 183 2.84 21.32 10.96
C GLU A 183 1.41 21.06 11.47
N GLN A 184 0.46 21.95 11.13
CA GLN A 184 -0.94 21.84 11.57
C GLN A 184 -1.64 20.60 11.00
N ASP A 185 -1.08 20.00 9.96
CA ASP A 185 -1.61 18.86 9.23
C ASP A 185 -1.58 17.55 10.04
N TRP A 186 -0.59 17.39 10.92
CA TRP A 186 -0.44 16.24 11.84
C TRP A 186 -1.02 16.48 13.24
N MET A 187 -1.80 17.56 13.41
CA MET A 187 -2.42 17.91 14.69
C MET A 187 -3.27 16.75 15.26
N PRO A 188 -2.98 16.27 16.49
CA PRO A 188 -3.74 15.19 17.12
C PRO A 188 -5.24 15.46 17.22
N CYS A 189 -6.03 14.39 17.12
CA CYS A 189 -7.47 14.42 17.16
C CYS A 189 -7.96 15.07 18.47
N GLY A 190 -8.71 16.17 18.32
CA GLY A 190 -9.27 16.90 19.46
C GLY A 190 -8.28 17.77 20.26
N PHE A 191 -7.01 17.90 19.86
CA PHE A 191 -6.00 18.66 20.62
C PHE A 191 -6.49 20.06 21.04
N GLU A 192 -7.02 20.86 20.11
CA GLU A 192 -7.54 22.21 20.40
C GLU A 192 -8.74 22.25 21.36
N ILE A 193 -9.40 21.12 21.63
CA ILE A 193 -10.50 21.02 22.60
C ILE A 193 -9.99 20.46 23.94
N ASN A 194 -9.19 19.39 23.86
CA ASN A 194 -8.71 18.60 24.98
C ASN A 194 -7.58 19.28 25.75
N PHE A 195 -6.60 19.89 25.06
CA PHE A 195 -5.45 20.54 25.70
C PHE A 195 -5.88 21.74 26.58
N PRO A 196 -6.77 22.66 26.15
CA PRO A 196 -7.26 23.71 27.06
C PRO A 196 -8.12 23.19 28.21
N ALA A 197 -8.89 22.11 28.01
CA ALA A 197 -9.66 21.50 29.10
C ALA A 197 -8.75 20.89 30.18
N LEU A 198 -7.55 20.44 29.81
CA LEU A 198 -6.49 20.06 30.76
C LEU A 198 -5.79 21.26 31.39
N LEU A 199 -5.61 22.38 30.67
CA LEU A 199 -5.02 23.60 31.23
C LEU A 199 -5.88 24.20 32.34
N GLU A 200 -7.21 24.24 32.20
CA GLU A 200 -8.09 24.67 33.31
C GLU A 200 -7.96 23.75 34.52
N LYS A 201 -7.90 22.42 34.32
CA LYS A 201 -7.65 21.46 35.41
C LYS A 201 -6.29 21.67 36.09
N ALA A 202 -5.25 22.02 35.33
CA ALA A 202 -3.94 22.29 35.88
C ALA A 202 -3.93 23.59 36.71
N LYS A 203 -4.70 24.58 36.27
CA LYS A 203 -4.89 25.86 36.95
C LYS A 203 -5.66 25.70 38.27
N ASP A 204 -6.70 24.87 38.29
CA ASP A 204 -7.42 24.48 39.51
C ASP A 204 -6.54 23.72 40.54
N LEU A 205 -5.37 23.22 40.12
CA LEU A 205 -4.40 22.50 40.97
C LEU A 205 -3.16 23.35 41.34
N ASP A 206 -3.20 24.66 41.09
CA ASP A 206 -2.10 25.61 41.31
C ASP A 206 -0.78 25.18 40.66
N LEU A 207 -0.83 24.53 39.48
CA LEU A 207 0.37 24.19 38.71
C LEU A 207 0.96 25.44 38.05
N ASP A 208 2.26 25.66 38.24
CA ASP A 208 3.03 26.78 37.69
C ASP A 208 3.28 26.57 36.18
N ILE A 209 2.29 26.93 35.37
CA ILE A 209 2.30 26.85 33.89
C ILE A 209 2.07 28.27 33.35
N PRO A 210 2.68 28.67 32.22
CA PRO A 210 2.48 30.00 31.65
C PRO A 210 1.12 30.12 30.94
N TYR A 211 0.04 30.23 31.72
CA TYR A 211 -1.34 30.33 31.23
C TYR A 211 -1.61 31.58 30.37
N ASP A 212 -0.86 32.66 30.59
CA ASP A 212 -0.95 33.90 29.82
C ASP A 212 -0.04 33.90 28.56
N HIS A 213 0.50 32.75 28.14
CA HIS A 213 1.35 32.67 26.96
C HIS A 213 0.52 32.89 25.68
N PRO A 214 0.91 33.79 24.74
CA PRO A 214 0.08 34.17 23.59
C PRO A 214 -0.39 33.02 22.69
N VAL A 215 0.36 31.91 22.65
CA VAL A 215 -0.04 30.67 21.94
C VAL A 215 -1.41 30.14 22.40
N LEU A 216 -1.71 30.30 23.68
CA LEU A 216 -2.93 29.78 24.29
C LEU A 216 -4.13 30.61 23.82
N GLU A 217 -4.00 31.93 23.64
CA GLU A 217 -5.08 32.76 23.08
C GLU A 217 -5.60 32.21 21.75
N GLU A 218 -4.71 31.81 20.85
CA GLU A 218 -5.09 31.21 19.56
C GLU A 218 -5.74 29.83 19.73
N ILE A 219 -5.21 28.97 20.61
CA ILE A 219 -5.76 27.63 20.85
C ILE A 219 -7.16 27.73 21.51
N TYR A 220 -7.36 28.61 22.49
CA TYR A 220 -8.67 28.86 23.09
C TYR A 220 -9.67 29.49 22.10
N ALA A 221 -9.21 30.36 21.19
CA ALA A 221 -10.05 30.86 20.10
C ALA A 221 -10.51 29.73 19.16
N LYS A 222 -9.60 28.83 18.77
CA LYS A 222 -9.93 27.62 17.98
C LYS A 222 -10.87 26.68 18.74
N ARG A 223 -10.66 26.47 20.04
CA ARG A 223 -11.55 25.70 20.94
C ARG A 223 -12.97 26.23 20.88
N ASN A 224 -13.14 27.52 21.16
CA ASN A 224 -14.46 28.16 21.23
C ASN A 224 -15.19 28.08 19.89
N LEU A 225 -14.48 28.29 18.77
CA LEU A 225 -15.03 28.13 17.42
C LEU A 225 -15.41 26.69 17.06
N LYS A 226 -14.69 25.68 17.60
CA LYS A 226 -15.02 24.26 17.40
C LYS A 226 -16.21 23.85 18.27
N LEU A 227 -16.23 24.20 19.55
CA LEU A 227 -17.33 23.93 20.48
C LEU A 227 -18.64 24.59 20.00
N SER A 228 -18.60 25.83 19.49
CA SER A 228 -19.79 26.51 18.96
C SER A 228 -20.39 25.88 17.70
N LYS A 229 -19.67 24.95 17.04
CA LYS A 229 -20.13 24.22 15.85
C LYS A 229 -20.67 22.82 16.19
N ILE A 230 -20.53 22.34 17.43
CA ILE A 230 -20.98 21.00 17.83
C ILE A 230 -22.53 20.97 17.87
N PRO A 231 -23.18 20.13 17.05
CA PRO A 231 -24.64 20.01 17.06
C PRO A 231 -25.10 19.16 18.24
N LEU A 232 -25.31 19.79 19.40
CA LEU A 232 -25.71 19.11 20.65
C LEU A 232 -26.95 18.22 20.50
N ASN A 233 -27.90 18.59 19.63
CA ASN A 233 -29.08 17.78 19.35
C ASN A 233 -28.75 16.47 18.61
N VAL A 234 -27.67 16.45 17.81
CA VAL A 234 -27.20 15.25 17.09
C VAL A 234 -26.30 14.42 18.01
N LEU A 235 -25.38 15.07 18.75
CA LEU A 235 -24.48 14.43 19.72
C LEU A 235 -25.23 13.59 20.77
N HIS A 236 -26.41 14.03 21.20
CA HIS A 236 -27.26 13.33 22.17
C HIS A 236 -28.30 12.39 21.55
N ALA A 237 -28.36 12.25 20.22
CA ALA A 237 -29.38 11.48 19.52
C ALA A 237 -28.85 10.27 18.75
N ILE A 238 -27.65 10.37 18.16
CA ILE A 238 -27.04 9.30 17.36
C ILE A 238 -25.54 9.19 17.63
N PRO A 239 -24.93 8.00 17.47
CA PRO A 239 -23.48 7.87 17.52
C PRO A 239 -22.80 8.74 16.47
N THR A 240 -21.80 9.51 16.89
CA THR A 240 -20.91 10.31 16.03
C THR A 240 -19.47 10.18 16.54
N THR A 241 -18.48 10.49 15.69
CA THR A 241 -17.06 10.51 16.08
C THR A 241 -16.75 11.50 17.20
N LEU A 242 -17.64 12.47 17.46
CA LEU A 242 -17.54 13.38 18.62
C LEU A 242 -17.55 12.64 19.97
N LEU A 243 -18.16 11.45 20.04
CA LEU A 243 -18.14 10.59 21.23
C LEU A 243 -16.72 10.16 21.61
N PHE A 244 -15.77 10.19 20.66
CA PHE A 244 -14.36 9.88 20.90
C PHE A 244 -13.69 10.88 21.85
N SER A 245 -14.13 12.15 21.92
CA SER A 245 -13.44 13.23 22.64
C SER A 245 -14.33 13.97 23.65
N LEU A 246 -15.24 13.25 24.32
CA LEU A 246 -16.16 13.83 25.32
C LEU A 246 -15.44 14.48 26.50
N GLU A 247 -14.22 14.04 26.83
CA GLU A 247 -13.46 14.53 27.98
C GLU A 247 -13.11 16.02 27.90
N GLY A 248 -12.93 16.57 26.69
CA GLY A 248 -12.58 17.98 26.47
C GLY A 248 -13.80 18.91 26.37
N MET A 249 -15.01 18.35 26.24
CA MET A 249 -16.27 19.09 26.05
C MET A 249 -16.88 19.59 27.37
N VAL A 250 -16.04 19.92 28.34
CA VAL A 250 -16.43 20.24 29.73
C VAL A 250 -17.37 21.43 29.88
N ASP A 251 -17.34 22.38 28.94
CA ASP A 251 -18.17 23.61 28.96
C ASP A 251 -19.51 23.43 28.23
N LEU A 252 -19.75 22.27 27.61
CA LEU A 252 -21.01 21.98 26.93
C LEU A 252 -22.02 21.35 27.90
N PRO A 253 -23.33 21.66 27.77
CA PRO A 253 -24.38 21.03 28.58
C PRO A 253 -24.63 19.60 28.09
N LEU A 254 -23.75 18.67 28.51
CA LEU A 254 -23.82 17.26 28.17
C LEU A 254 -24.87 16.53 29.03
N ASP A 255 -25.84 15.93 28.36
CA ASP A 255 -26.86 15.05 28.94
C ASP A 255 -26.33 13.61 28.96
N TRP A 256 -25.70 13.26 30.09
CA TRP A 256 -25.08 11.94 30.27
C TRP A 256 -26.09 10.79 30.24
N GLU A 257 -27.36 11.01 30.58
CA GLU A 257 -28.41 9.98 30.50
C GLU A 257 -28.73 9.64 29.03
N LYS A 258 -28.66 10.63 28.13
CA LYS A 258 -28.73 10.39 26.68
C LYS A 258 -27.43 9.79 26.14
N LEU A 259 -26.26 10.32 26.52
CA LEU A 259 -24.97 9.83 26.03
C LEU A 259 -24.74 8.34 26.37
N LEU A 260 -25.09 7.87 27.58
CA LEU A 260 -24.96 6.46 27.96
C LEU A 260 -25.71 5.49 27.03
N ARG A 261 -26.75 5.95 26.32
CA ARG A 261 -27.52 5.15 25.35
C ARG A 261 -26.85 5.05 23.97
N LEU A 262 -25.81 5.84 23.71
CA LEU A 262 -25.04 5.88 22.46
C LEU A 262 -23.69 5.16 22.55
N ARG A 263 -23.42 4.57 23.73
CA ARG A 263 -22.21 3.86 24.09
C ARG A 263 -22.08 2.54 23.31
N CYS A 264 -20.85 2.11 23.07
CA CYS A 264 -20.53 0.87 22.37
C CYS A 264 -20.83 -0.35 23.27
N THR A 265 -20.98 -1.54 22.66
CA THR A 265 -21.46 -2.75 23.34
C THR A 265 -20.40 -3.43 24.22
N ASP A 266 -19.13 -3.10 24.03
CA ASP A 266 -18.00 -3.39 24.94
C ASP A 266 -18.03 -2.54 26.23
N GLY A 267 -18.81 -1.48 26.22
CA GLY A 267 -18.97 -0.50 27.27
C GLY A 267 -18.24 0.84 27.04
N SER A 268 -17.57 1.03 25.90
CA SER A 268 -16.76 2.22 25.62
C SER A 268 -17.53 3.37 24.97
N PHE A 269 -17.01 4.59 25.10
CA PHE A 269 -17.42 5.72 24.26
C PHE A 269 -16.53 5.80 23.01
N HIS A 270 -17.05 5.25 21.91
CA HIS A 270 -16.37 5.19 20.61
C HIS A 270 -14.94 4.64 20.74
N SER A 271 -14.77 3.57 21.53
CA SER A 271 -13.48 2.92 21.81
C SER A 271 -12.43 3.74 22.58
N SER A 272 -12.66 5.01 22.94
CA SER A 272 -11.66 5.78 23.71
C SER A 272 -11.72 5.49 25.21
N PRO A 273 -10.59 5.15 25.85
CA PRO A 273 -10.51 5.06 27.31
C PRO A 273 -10.67 6.43 28.01
N ALA A 274 -10.07 7.51 27.50
CA ALA A 274 -10.26 8.86 28.06
C ALA A 274 -11.73 9.31 28.07
N ALA A 275 -12.48 9.12 26.96
CA ALA A 275 -13.90 9.49 26.92
C ALA A 275 -14.74 8.60 27.85
N THR A 276 -14.39 7.32 27.95
CA THR A 276 -15.06 6.36 28.86
C THR A 276 -14.78 6.67 30.33
N ALA A 277 -13.56 7.11 30.68
CA ALA A 277 -13.19 7.59 32.02
C ALA A 277 -13.95 8.87 32.40
N ALA A 278 -14.11 9.80 31.46
CA ALA A 278 -14.93 11.00 31.65
C ALA A 278 -16.41 10.63 31.91
N ALA A 279 -16.97 9.68 31.15
CA ALA A 279 -18.32 9.19 31.37
C ALA A 279 -18.48 8.49 32.73
N LEU A 280 -17.55 7.58 33.08
CA LEU A 280 -17.54 6.86 34.35
C LEU A 280 -17.53 7.83 35.54
N SER A 281 -16.66 8.84 35.49
CA SER A 281 -16.53 9.88 36.52
C SER A 281 -17.79 10.74 36.72
N ARG A 282 -18.72 10.74 35.75
CA ARG A 282 -19.98 11.49 35.81
C ARG A 282 -21.20 10.64 36.13
N THR A 283 -21.12 9.32 35.94
CA THR A 283 -22.29 8.43 35.92
C THR A 283 -22.19 7.22 36.85
N GLY A 284 -20.98 6.78 37.20
CA GLY A 284 -20.77 5.50 37.89
C GLY A 284 -21.18 4.28 37.06
N ASP A 285 -21.26 4.39 35.73
CA ASP A 285 -21.70 3.30 34.85
C ASP A 285 -20.74 2.09 34.93
N LYS A 286 -21.29 0.94 35.35
CA LYS A 286 -20.52 -0.28 35.63
C LYS A 286 -19.88 -0.90 34.39
N GLU A 287 -20.46 -0.67 33.22
CA GLU A 287 -19.98 -1.24 31.97
C GLU A 287 -18.85 -0.35 31.40
N CYS A 288 -18.90 0.97 31.61
CA CYS A 288 -17.75 1.87 31.41
C CYS A 288 -16.56 1.44 32.28
N GLN A 289 -16.83 1.12 33.56
CA GLN A 289 -15.82 0.58 34.47
C GLN A 289 -15.27 -0.76 33.97
N ALA A 290 -16.15 -1.70 33.61
CA ALA A 290 -15.76 -3.02 33.11
C ALA A 290 -14.92 -2.95 31.81
N PHE A 291 -15.14 -1.95 30.95
CA PHE A 291 -14.27 -1.68 29.81
C PHE A 291 -12.85 -1.30 30.27
N LEU A 292 -12.73 -0.30 31.16
CA LEU A 292 -11.44 0.17 31.65
C LEU A 292 -10.68 -0.91 32.43
N ASP A 293 -11.36 -1.68 33.30
CA ASP A 293 -10.78 -2.79 34.05
C ASP A 293 -10.11 -3.84 33.13
N ARG A 294 -10.73 -4.14 31.97
CA ARG A 294 -10.16 -5.06 30.97
C ARG A 294 -8.88 -4.49 30.36
N LEU A 295 -8.87 -3.20 30.00
CA LEU A 295 -7.69 -2.57 29.40
C LEU A 295 -6.53 -2.47 30.38
N ILE A 296 -6.79 -1.99 31.60
CA ILE A 296 -5.77 -1.82 32.65
C ILE A 296 -5.10 -3.16 32.97
N LYS A 297 -5.86 -4.25 32.95
CA LYS A 297 -5.33 -5.62 33.11
C LYS A 297 -4.56 -6.11 31.88
N LYS A 298 -4.93 -5.70 30.67
CA LYS A 298 -4.32 -6.11 29.40
C LYS A 298 -3.01 -5.37 29.08
N PHE A 299 -2.89 -4.13 29.56
CA PHE A 299 -1.78 -3.22 29.29
C PHE A 299 -0.99 -2.85 30.57
N ASP A 300 -1.02 -3.72 31.59
CA ASP A 300 -0.25 -3.63 32.84
C ASP A 300 -0.25 -2.23 33.50
N GLY A 301 -1.45 -1.68 33.70
CA GLY A 301 -1.66 -0.35 34.28
C GLY A 301 -1.85 0.75 33.23
N GLY A 302 -1.27 0.61 32.04
CA GLY A 302 -1.52 1.52 30.92
C GLY A 302 -2.90 1.32 30.28
N VAL A 303 -3.30 2.25 29.42
CA VAL A 303 -4.36 2.04 28.40
C VAL A 303 -3.97 2.69 27.07
N PRO A 304 -4.36 2.13 25.91
CA PRO A 304 -4.16 2.74 24.59
C PRO A 304 -5.10 3.95 24.36
N CYS A 305 -4.96 4.66 23.24
CA CYS A 305 -5.89 5.77 22.90
C CYS A 305 -7.23 5.32 22.27
N SER A 306 -7.33 4.06 21.85
CA SER A 306 -8.53 3.41 21.34
C SER A 306 -8.45 1.91 21.61
N HIS A 307 -9.54 1.23 21.93
CA HIS A 307 -9.59 -0.23 21.97
C HIS A 307 -11.00 -0.79 21.71
N SER A 308 -11.15 -1.93 21.03
CA SER A 308 -10.14 -2.61 20.20
C SER A 308 -9.97 -1.92 18.83
N MET A 309 -8.95 -2.27 18.06
CA MET A 309 -8.76 -1.87 16.66
C MET A 309 -8.55 -3.13 15.78
N ASP A 310 -9.27 -4.19 16.10
CA ASP A 310 -9.03 -5.56 15.64
C ASP A 310 -9.47 -5.80 14.18
N THR A 311 -10.53 -5.14 13.70
CA THR A 311 -10.86 -5.11 12.26
C THR A 311 -9.76 -4.39 11.49
N PHE A 312 -9.42 -3.18 11.93
CA PHE A 312 -8.40 -2.32 11.33
C PHE A 312 -7.04 -3.02 11.24
N GLU A 313 -6.56 -3.60 12.36
CA GLU A 313 -5.25 -4.24 12.41
C GLU A 313 -5.16 -5.44 11.45
N GLN A 314 -6.16 -6.33 11.44
CA GLN A 314 -6.14 -7.49 10.55
C GLN A 314 -6.22 -7.10 9.07
N VAL A 315 -7.04 -6.10 8.73
CA VAL A 315 -7.14 -5.54 7.38
C VAL A 315 -5.78 -5.00 6.90
N TRP A 316 -5.10 -4.20 7.73
CA TRP A 316 -3.79 -3.63 7.39
C TRP A 316 -2.67 -4.67 7.38
N VAL A 317 -2.67 -5.65 8.28
CA VAL A 317 -1.71 -6.78 8.29
C VAL A 317 -1.76 -7.54 6.98
N VAL A 318 -2.94 -7.92 6.50
CA VAL A 318 -3.09 -8.62 5.21
C VAL A 318 -2.55 -7.75 4.07
N ASP A 319 -2.87 -6.45 4.04
CA ASP A 319 -2.38 -5.53 3.01
C ASP A 319 -0.85 -5.43 2.99
N ARG A 320 -0.22 -5.27 4.17
CA ARG A 320 1.23 -5.13 4.27
C ARG A 320 1.95 -6.43 3.89
N LEU A 321 1.46 -7.61 4.30
CA LEU A 321 2.03 -8.90 3.89
C LEU A 321 1.94 -9.12 2.37
N MET A 322 0.85 -8.67 1.73
CA MET A 322 0.66 -8.74 0.27
C MET A 322 1.60 -7.77 -0.46
N HIS A 323 1.67 -6.50 -0.05
CA HIS A 323 2.51 -5.48 -0.67
C HIS A 323 4.01 -5.78 -0.54
N LEU A 324 4.45 -6.23 0.64
CA LEU A 324 5.80 -6.75 0.87
C LEU A 324 6.10 -8.04 0.10
N GLY A 325 5.10 -8.65 -0.55
CA GLY A 325 5.28 -9.78 -1.44
C GLY A 325 5.59 -11.10 -0.73
N ILE A 326 5.32 -11.17 0.58
CA ILE A 326 5.60 -12.32 1.46
C ILE A 326 4.34 -13.10 1.87
N SER A 327 3.14 -12.62 1.52
CA SER A 327 1.84 -13.24 1.84
C SER A 327 1.75 -14.74 1.56
N ARG A 328 2.42 -15.25 0.51
CA ARG A 328 2.46 -16.69 0.17
C ARG A 328 3.03 -17.61 1.26
N HIS A 329 3.73 -17.06 2.25
CA HIS A 329 4.25 -17.81 3.40
C HIS A 329 3.25 -17.89 4.57
N PHE A 330 2.14 -17.14 4.48
CA PHE A 330 1.16 -16.89 5.54
C PHE A 330 -0.28 -17.06 5.04
N THR A 331 -0.53 -17.96 4.08
CA THR A 331 -1.84 -18.09 3.43
C THR A 331 -2.93 -18.53 4.41
N SER A 332 -2.63 -19.44 5.34
CA SER A 332 -3.62 -19.93 6.31
C SER A 332 -4.01 -18.85 7.32
N GLU A 333 -3.08 -17.99 7.69
CA GLU A 333 -3.27 -16.84 8.58
C GLU A 333 -4.08 -15.74 7.88
N ILE A 334 -3.75 -15.46 6.61
CA ILE A 334 -4.51 -14.51 5.77
C ILE A 334 -5.95 -14.99 5.54
N ASP A 335 -6.17 -16.28 5.25
CA ASP A 335 -7.51 -16.83 5.07
C ASP A 335 -8.37 -16.69 6.36
N GLN A 336 -7.77 -16.90 7.54
CA GLN A 336 -8.42 -16.67 8.84
C GLN A 336 -8.78 -15.20 9.07
N PHE A 337 -7.88 -14.27 8.75
CA PHE A 337 -8.16 -12.83 8.85
C PHE A 337 -9.25 -12.39 7.86
N LEU A 338 -9.27 -12.93 6.64
CA LEU A 338 -10.32 -12.63 5.66
C LEU A 338 -11.68 -13.17 6.10
N GLU A 339 -11.75 -14.37 6.69
CA GLU A 339 -12.98 -14.89 7.29
C GLU A 339 -13.47 -14.00 8.45
N PHE A 340 -12.56 -13.55 9.32
CA PHE A 340 -12.86 -12.62 10.41
C PHE A 340 -13.40 -11.27 9.90
N ILE A 341 -12.76 -10.68 8.89
CA ILE A 341 -13.17 -9.42 8.26
C ILE A 341 -14.53 -9.61 7.57
N TYR A 342 -14.75 -10.73 6.88
CA TYR A 342 -16.03 -11.04 6.23
C TYR A 342 -17.18 -11.21 7.23
N ARG A 343 -16.93 -11.89 8.35
CA ARG A 343 -17.90 -12.04 9.44
C ARG A 343 -18.36 -10.70 10.04
N ARG A 344 -17.53 -9.66 9.93
CA ARG A 344 -17.79 -8.29 10.39
C ARG A 344 -18.35 -7.37 9.31
N TRP A 345 -18.36 -7.81 8.05
CA TRP A 345 -18.84 -7.01 6.92
C TRP A 345 -20.35 -6.74 7.03
N THR A 346 -20.74 -5.47 7.02
CA THR A 346 -22.15 -5.06 7.11
C THR A 346 -22.63 -4.33 5.86
N ASN A 347 -23.94 -4.10 5.75
CA ASN A 347 -24.50 -3.19 4.74
C ASN A 347 -24.14 -1.71 4.97
N LYS A 348 -23.46 -1.39 6.09
CA LYS A 348 -22.82 -0.11 6.37
C LYS A 348 -21.29 -0.18 6.22
N GLY A 349 -20.72 -1.22 5.62
CA GLY A 349 -19.27 -1.39 5.54
C GLY A 349 -18.65 -1.90 6.84
N LEU A 350 -17.43 -1.47 7.13
CA LEU A 350 -16.64 -1.86 8.30
C LEU A 350 -16.34 -0.66 9.20
N ALA A 351 -16.28 -0.94 10.50
CA ALA A 351 -15.69 -0.07 11.50
C ALA A 351 -14.44 -0.76 12.08
N HIS A 352 -13.59 0.03 12.73
CA HIS A 352 -12.31 -0.41 13.31
C HIS A 352 -12.42 -1.59 14.30
N ASN A 353 -13.60 -1.81 14.89
CA ASN A 353 -13.97 -3.02 15.63
C ASN A 353 -15.48 -3.33 15.53
N VAL A 354 -15.92 -4.47 16.07
CA VAL A 354 -17.33 -4.92 16.05
C VAL A 354 -18.27 -4.15 17.00
N HIS A 355 -17.72 -3.44 17.99
CA HIS A 355 -18.49 -2.70 18.99
C HIS A 355 -18.83 -1.26 18.57
N CYS A 356 -18.04 -0.68 17.68
CA CYS A 356 -18.25 0.66 17.15
C CYS A 356 -19.39 0.67 16.11
N PRO A 357 -20.47 1.46 16.31
CA PRO A 357 -21.61 1.50 15.40
C PRO A 357 -21.38 2.38 14.16
N ILE A 358 -20.18 2.94 13.98
CA ILE A 358 -19.83 3.92 12.96
C ILE A 358 -18.72 3.36 12.08
N ALA A 359 -19.06 3.04 10.84
CA ALA A 359 -18.10 2.69 9.81
C ALA A 359 -17.38 3.93 9.25
N ASP A 360 -16.15 3.73 8.81
CA ASP A 360 -15.35 4.69 8.06
C ASP A 360 -15.04 4.16 6.65
N ILE A 361 -14.65 5.05 5.75
CA ILE A 361 -14.37 4.69 4.35
C ILE A 361 -13.04 3.94 4.19
N ASP A 362 -12.08 4.07 5.11
CA ASP A 362 -10.74 3.50 4.95
C ASP A 362 -10.76 1.99 5.20
N ASP A 363 -11.23 1.57 6.38
CA ASP A 363 -11.45 0.16 6.70
C ASP A 363 -12.46 -0.48 5.74
N THR A 364 -13.54 0.25 5.39
CA THR A 364 -14.50 -0.23 4.39
C THR A 364 -13.87 -0.44 3.02
N ALA A 365 -13.01 0.48 2.54
CA ALA A 365 -12.35 0.35 1.24
C ALA A 365 -11.31 -0.77 1.22
N MET A 366 -10.50 -0.84 2.27
CA MET A 366 -9.47 -1.86 2.43
C MET A 366 -10.10 -3.26 2.54
N GLY A 367 -11.07 -3.44 3.43
CA GLY A 367 -11.81 -4.69 3.58
C GLY A 367 -12.56 -5.08 2.30
N PHE A 368 -13.27 -4.15 1.65
CA PHE A 368 -13.94 -4.40 0.37
C PHE A 368 -12.98 -4.98 -0.67
N ARG A 369 -11.83 -4.34 -0.86
CA ARG A 369 -10.82 -4.74 -1.84
C ARG A 369 -10.25 -6.12 -1.50
N LEU A 370 -9.82 -6.33 -0.26
CA LEU A 370 -9.17 -7.58 0.17
C LEU A 370 -10.14 -8.77 0.09
N LEU A 371 -11.37 -8.61 0.60
CA LEU A 371 -12.43 -9.60 0.51
C LEU A 371 -12.75 -9.95 -0.95
N ARG A 372 -12.93 -8.93 -1.80
CA ARG A 372 -13.24 -9.14 -3.21
C ARG A 372 -12.10 -9.78 -4.00
N GLN A 373 -10.84 -9.43 -3.72
CA GLN A 373 -9.65 -10.10 -4.29
C GLN A 373 -9.58 -11.60 -3.93
N HIS A 374 -10.14 -12.00 -2.79
CA HIS A 374 -10.16 -13.38 -2.32
C HIS A 374 -11.50 -14.09 -2.59
N GLY A 375 -12.39 -13.47 -3.38
CA GLY A 375 -13.60 -14.11 -3.90
C GLY A 375 -14.83 -14.03 -2.99
N TYR A 376 -14.78 -13.30 -1.88
CA TYR A 376 -15.93 -13.05 -1.02
C TYR A 376 -16.93 -12.10 -1.68
N GLU A 377 -18.23 -12.27 -1.39
CA GLU A 377 -19.31 -11.45 -1.93
C GLU A 377 -19.54 -10.18 -1.09
N VAL A 378 -18.99 -9.06 -1.55
CA VAL A 378 -19.17 -7.74 -0.93
C VAL A 378 -19.88 -6.77 -1.89
N ASN A 379 -20.90 -6.06 -1.39
CA ASN A 379 -21.73 -5.16 -2.19
C ASN A 379 -21.15 -3.73 -2.21
N PRO A 380 -20.93 -3.11 -3.39
CA PRO A 380 -20.36 -1.76 -3.49
C PRO A 380 -21.27 -0.65 -2.95
N SER A 381 -22.57 -0.89 -2.74
CA SER A 381 -23.50 0.14 -2.25
C SER A 381 -23.15 0.68 -0.87
N VAL A 382 -22.28 0.00 -0.11
CA VAL A 382 -21.74 0.51 1.17
C VAL A 382 -21.04 1.86 1.02
N PHE A 383 -20.49 2.17 -0.16
CA PHE A 383 -19.78 3.43 -0.38
C PHE A 383 -20.71 4.66 -0.42
N LYS A 384 -22.03 4.47 -0.62
CA LYS A 384 -23.01 5.56 -0.77
C LYS A 384 -23.15 6.43 0.48
N GLN A 385 -22.94 5.88 1.67
CA GLN A 385 -23.06 6.63 2.93
C GLN A 385 -21.90 7.62 3.16
N PHE A 386 -20.78 7.42 2.47
CA PHE A 386 -19.62 8.31 2.49
C PHE A 386 -19.67 9.34 1.35
N GLU A 387 -20.60 9.19 0.40
CA GLU A 387 -20.81 10.14 -0.70
C GLU A 387 -21.69 11.31 -0.23
N LYS A 388 -21.17 12.54 -0.38
CA LYS A 388 -21.86 13.78 -0.01
C LYS A 388 -21.51 14.88 -1.02
N ASP A 389 -22.52 15.45 -1.66
CA ASP A 389 -22.36 16.54 -2.64
C ASP A 389 -21.34 16.22 -3.76
N GLY A 390 -21.28 14.95 -4.19
CA GLY A 390 -20.33 14.45 -5.20
C GLY A 390 -18.89 14.27 -4.72
N ARG A 391 -18.65 14.35 -3.40
CA ARG A 391 -17.37 14.12 -2.72
C ARG A 391 -17.46 12.90 -1.82
N PHE A 392 -16.33 12.31 -1.46
CA PHE A 392 -16.24 11.24 -0.48
C PHE A 392 -15.55 11.74 0.79
N VAL A 393 -16.08 11.36 1.96
CA VAL A 393 -15.58 11.74 3.29
C VAL A 393 -15.16 10.51 4.10
N CYS A 394 -14.32 10.68 5.12
CA CYS A 394 -13.82 9.57 5.92
C CYS A 394 -14.94 8.95 6.78
N PHE A 395 -15.66 9.79 7.53
CA PHE A 395 -16.83 9.37 8.30
C PHE A 395 -18.15 9.96 7.77
N PRO A 396 -19.28 9.24 7.86
CA PRO A 396 -20.59 9.81 7.55
C PRO A 396 -20.87 11.06 8.40
N MET A 397 -21.49 12.08 7.79
CA MET A 397 -21.76 13.41 8.36
C MET A 397 -20.54 14.29 8.66
N GLU A 398 -19.31 13.84 8.39
CA GLU A 398 -18.12 14.67 8.56
C GLU A 398 -18.15 15.92 7.66
N THR A 399 -17.48 16.98 8.13
CA THR A 399 -17.36 18.29 7.46
C THR A 399 -15.92 18.68 7.13
N ASN A 400 -14.94 17.89 7.57
CA ASN A 400 -13.53 18.06 7.25
C ASN A 400 -13.25 17.75 5.78
N HIS A 401 -12.09 18.19 5.30
CA HIS A 401 -11.57 17.76 4.00
C HIS A 401 -11.17 16.28 4.05
N ALA A 402 -11.32 15.59 2.92
CA ALA A 402 -10.84 14.22 2.78
C ALA A 402 -9.33 14.12 3.06
N SER A 403 -8.92 13.01 3.69
CA SER A 403 -7.51 12.67 3.97
C SER A 403 -6.93 11.83 2.83
N VAL A 404 -5.60 11.71 2.75
CA VAL A 404 -4.91 11.06 1.62
C VAL A 404 -5.04 9.55 1.66
N THR A 405 -4.83 8.88 2.80
CA THR A 405 -4.88 7.41 2.86
C THR A 405 -6.28 6.84 2.63
N PRO A 406 -7.40 7.37 3.19
CA PRO A 406 -8.73 6.82 2.93
C PRO A 406 -9.16 7.00 1.47
N MET A 407 -8.75 8.10 0.81
CA MET A 407 -9.02 8.32 -0.61
C MET A 407 -8.12 7.44 -1.50
N HIS A 408 -6.86 7.22 -1.12
CA HIS A 408 -5.95 6.28 -1.80
C HIS A 408 -6.48 4.85 -1.73
N ASN A 409 -6.92 4.40 -0.57
CA ASN A 409 -7.51 3.08 -0.38
C ASN A 409 -8.87 2.94 -1.09
N THR A 410 -9.71 3.98 -1.08
CA THR A 410 -10.95 4.03 -1.88
C THR A 410 -10.66 3.99 -3.39
N TYR A 411 -9.62 4.68 -3.87
CA TYR A 411 -9.18 4.57 -5.27
C TYR A 411 -8.68 3.16 -5.61
N ARG A 412 -7.88 2.52 -4.73
CA ARG A 412 -7.47 1.12 -4.88
C ARG A 412 -8.68 0.18 -4.93
N ALA A 413 -9.69 0.39 -4.08
CA ALA A 413 -10.93 -0.39 -4.04
C ALA A 413 -11.79 -0.23 -5.30
N SER A 414 -11.89 1.00 -5.85
CA SER A 414 -12.68 1.30 -7.06
C SER A 414 -12.22 0.54 -8.32
N GLN A 415 -10.97 0.06 -8.32
CA GLN A 415 -10.41 -0.73 -9.42
C GLN A 415 -10.86 -2.20 -9.41
N PHE A 416 -11.59 -2.63 -8.38
CA PHE A 416 -12.24 -3.95 -8.27
C PHE A 416 -13.75 -3.88 -8.53
N MET A 417 -14.17 -2.98 -9.41
CA MET A 417 -15.53 -2.95 -9.93
C MET A 417 -15.79 -4.14 -10.85
N PHE A 418 -16.94 -4.77 -10.68
CA PHE A 418 -17.44 -5.88 -11.49
C PHE A 418 -18.64 -5.43 -12.36
N PRO A 419 -18.93 -6.12 -13.47
CA PRO A 419 -20.08 -5.80 -14.31
C PRO A 419 -21.40 -5.87 -13.53
N GLY A 420 -22.21 -4.81 -13.61
CA GLY A 420 -23.48 -4.70 -12.88
C GLY A 420 -23.36 -4.19 -11.44
N ASP A 421 -22.16 -3.89 -10.95
CA ASP A 421 -21.99 -3.12 -9.70
C ASP A 421 -22.68 -1.74 -9.78
N ASP A 422 -22.96 -1.17 -8.61
CA ASP A 422 -23.46 0.20 -8.50
C ASP A 422 -22.40 1.25 -8.89
N ASP A 423 -22.80 2.25 -9.68
CA ASP A 423 -21.93 3.35 -10.17
C ASP A 423 -21.26 4.17 -9.05
N VAL A 424 -21.65 4.00 -7.77
CA VAL A 424 -20.94 4.60 -6.63
C VAL A 424 -19.44 4.31 -6.64
N LEU A 425 -18.99 3.12 -7.03
CA LEU A 425 -17.56 2.84 -7.18
C LEU A 425 -16.92 3.66 -8.29
N ALA A 426 -17.64 3.95 -9.37
CA ALA A 426 -17.13 4.73 -10.49
C ALA A 426 -17.03 6.21 -10.10
N ARG A 427 -18.01 6.73 -9.34
CA ARG A 427 -17.97 8.07 -8.76
C ARG A 427 -16.84 8.19 -7.74
N ALA A 428 -16.70 7.21 -6.84
CA ALA A 428 -15.61 7.13 -5.87
C ALA A 428 -14.24 7.12 -6.55
N GLY A 429 -14.04 6.24 -7.54
CA GLY A 429 -12.78 6.15 -8.29
C GLY A 429 -12.42 7.45 -9.03
N ARG A 430 -13.40 8.10 -9.68
CA ARG A 430 -13.19 9.41 -10.33
C ARG A 430 -12.84 10.51 -9.33
N TYR A 431 -13.57 10.60 -8.21
CA TYR A 431 -13.33 11.61 -7.17
C TYR A 431 -11.95 11.41 -6.52
N CYS A 432 -11.67 10.19 -6.05
CA CYS A 432 -10.43 9.90 -5.33
C CYS A 432 -9.20 10.06 -6.22
N ARG A 433 -9.27 9.65 -7.51
CA ARG A 433 -8.18 9.89 -8.45
C ARG A 433 -7.88 11.38 -8.61
N ALA A 434 -8.90 12.20 -8.89
CA ALA A 434 -8.73 13.64 -9.07
C ALA A 434 -8.19 14.33 -7.81
N PHE A 435 -8.68 13.92 -6.64
CA PHE A 435 -8.18 14.39 -5.34
C PHE A 435 -6.70 14.06 -5.13
N LEU A 436 -6.27 12.82 -5.41
CA LEU A 436 -4.88 12.40 -5.26
C LEU A 436 -3.94 13.09 -6.28
N GLU A 437 -4.40 13.30 -7.52
CA GLU A 437 -3.68 14.06 -8.55
C GLU A 437 -3.53 15.54 -8.16
N GLU A 438 -4.56 16.17 -7.58
CA GLU A 438 -4.51 17.53 -7.03
C GLU A 438 -3.48 17.63 -5.87
N ARG A 439 -3.53 16.69 -4.93
CA ARG A 439 -2.59 16.62 -3.80
C ARG A 439 -1.15 16.36 -4.27
N GLN A 440 -0.95 15.51 -5.29
CA GLN A 440 0.36 15.29 -5.89
C GLN A 440 0.90 16.56 -6.55
N ALA A 441 0.08 17.24 -7.37
CA ALA A 441 0.47 18.46 -8.07
C ALA A 441 0.76 19.65 -7.12
N SER A 442 0.16 19.66 -5.93
CA SER A 442 0.37 20.68 -4.89
C SER A 442 1.44 20.30 -3.84
N ASN A 443 2.15 19.18 -4.03
CA ASN A 443 3.11 18.63 -3.06
C ASN A 443 2.53 18.47 -1.65
N ASN A 444 1.29 17.97 -1.60
CA ASN A 444 0.42 17.89 -0.43
C ASN A 444 -0.01 16.41 -0.20
N LEU A 445 0.93 15.47 -0.34
CA LEU A 445 0.73 14.04 -0.11
C LEU A 445 1.22 13.63 1.30
N TYR A 446 0.78 14.38 2.30
CA TYR A 446 0.83 13.99 3.70
C TYR A 446 -0.57 13.52 4.14
N ASP A 447 -0.66 12.65 5.15
CA ASP A 447 -1.94 12.23 5.71
C ASP A 447 -2.17 12.78 7.12
N LYS A 448 -3.44 12.87 7.52
CA LYS A 448 -3.86 13.35 8.84
C LYS A 448 -3.68 12.29 9.95
N TRP A 449 -3.76 11.01 9.58
CA TRP A 449 -3.89 9.87 10.49
C TRP A 449 -2.62 9.04 10.59
N ILE A 450 -1.64 9.27 9.71
CA ILE A 450 -0.37 8.53 9.68
C ILE A 450 0.79 9.38 9.13
N ILE A 451 1.94 9.27 9.78
CA ILE A 451 3.25 9.73 9.33
C ILE A 451 3.98 8.50 8.82
N THR A 452 4.11 8.38 7.49
CA THR A 452 4.86 7.28 6.85
C THR A 452 6.16 7.75 6.24
N LYS A 453 7.04 6.79 5.95
CA LYS A 453 8.31 7.03 5.27
C LYS A 453 8.19 7.56 3.82
N ASP A 454 7.22 7.10 3.01
CA ASP A 454 7.05 7.54 1.61
C ASP A 454 5.62 7.40 1.05
N LEU A 455 4.63 8.03 1.71
CA LEU A 455 3.28 8.18 1.16
C LEU A 455 3.24 8.79 -0.26
N PRO A 456 4.07 9.81 -0.62
CA PRO A 456 4.10 10.35 -1.97
C PRO A 456 4.49 9.30 -3.02
N GLY A 457 5.42 8.40 -2.69
CA GLY A 457 5.81 7.27 -3.52
C GLY A 457 4.70 6.21 -3.66
N GLU A 458 4.02 5.84 -2.58
CA GLU A 458 2.91 4.87 -2.61
C GLU A 458 1.75 5.37 -3.50
N VAL A 459 1.31 6.61 -3.29
CA VAL A 459 0.25 7.25 -4.08
C VAL A 459 0.72 7.45 -5.53
N GLY A 460 1.94 7.95 -5.72
CA GLY A 460 2.51 8.19 -7.05
C GLY A 460 2.66 6.91 -7.89
N TYR A 461 3.04 5.79 -7.28
CA TYR A 461 3.03 4.49 -7.97
C TYR A 461 1.60 4.10 -8.39
N THR A 462 0.63 4.23 -7.47
CA THR A 462 -0.77 3.82 -7.69
C THR A 462 -1.48 4.65 -8.77
N LEU A 463 -1.17 5.95 -8.88
CA LEU A 463 -1.70 6.83 -9.94
C LEU A 463 -1.12 6.51 -11.32
N ASN A 464 0.17 6.18 -11.37
CA ASN A 464 0.89 5.85 -12.61
C ASN A 464 0.60 4.43 -13.11
N PHE A 465 0.40 3.47 -12.20
CA PHE A 465 0.21 2.05 -12.50
C PHE A 465 -1.11 1.57 -11.88
N PRO A 466 -2.24 1.65 -12.61
CA PRO A 466 -3.50 1.05 -12.14
C PRO A 466 -3.33 -0.46 -11.95
N TRP A 467 -4.19 -1.10 -11.15
CA TRP A 467 -4.10 -2.53 -10.81
C TRP A 467 -3.93 -3.45 -12.01
N LYS A 468 -4.61 -3.15 -13.13
CA LYS A 468 -4.51 -3.86 -14.42
C LYS A 468 -3.11 -3.79 -15.07
N ALA A 469 -2.32 -2.76 -14.75
CA ALA A 469 -0.93 -2.56 -15.18
C ALA A 469 0.13 -2.90 -14.10
N SER A 470 -0.24 -2.96 -12.81
CA SER A 470 0.73 -3.25 -11.73
C SER A 470 1.10 -4.74 -11.70
N LEU A 471 2.37 -5.08 -11.93
CA LEU A 471 2.86 -6.47 -11.84
C LEU A 471 3.44 -6.75 -10.43
N PRO A 472 3.16 -7.93 -9.82
CA PRO A 472 3.46 -8.19 -8.41
C PRO A 472 4.88 -7.83 -7.95
N ARG A 473 5.93 -8.27 -8.66
CA ARG A 473 7.31 -7.97 -8.24
C ARG A 473 7.76 -6.54 -8.52
N ILE A 474 7.07 -5.79 -9.38
CA ILE A 474 7.32 -4.35 -9.58
C ILE A 474 6.77 -3.60 -8.38
N GLU A 475 5.52 -3.87 -8.01
CA GLU A 475 4.84 -3.28 -6.85
C GLU A 475 5.59 -3.56 -5.56
N THR A 476 5.91 -4.83 -5.27
CA THR A 476 6.75 -5.20 -4.13
C THR A 476 8.11 -4.50 -4.17
N ARG A 477 8.76 -4.37 -5.34
CA ARG A 477 10.07 -3.69 -5.42
C ARG A 477 9.98 -2.21 -5.06
N MET A 478 8.92 -1.51 -5.42
CA MET A 478 8.73 -0.12 -5.00
C MET A 478 8.38 -0.06 -3.51
N TYR A 479 7.47 -0.92 -3.05
CA TYR A 479 6.99 -0.92 -1.68
C TYR A 479 8.07 -1.25 -0.63
N LEU A 480 9.07 -2.06 -0.98
CA LEU A 480 10.27 -2.30 -0.15
C LEU A 480 11.09 -1.04 0.13
N ASP A 481 11.05 -0.03 -0.74
CA ASP A 481 11.66 1.27 -0.50
C ASP A 481 10.74 2.20 0.31
N GLN A 482 9.42 1.96 0.29
CA GLN A 482 8.38 2.87 0.82
C GLN A 482 7.96 2.56 2.26
N TYR A 483 7.82 1.28 2.61
CA TYR A 483 7.42 0.86 3.96
C TYR A 483 8.43 1.32 5.02
N GLY A 484 7.93 1.91 6.11
CA GLY A 484 8.75 2.41 7.22
C GLY A 484 9.25 1.34 8.18
N GLY A 485 8.59 0.18 8.24
CA GLY A 485 8.84 -0.78 9.31
C GLY A 485 8.32 -0.21 10.63
N ASN A 486 9.13 -0.21 11.69
CA ASN A 486 8.73 0.40 12.97
C ASN A 486 8.66 1.94 12.95
N THR A 487 9.20 2.62 11.93
CA THR A 487 9.28 4.09 11.93
C THR A 487 7.95 4.77 11.64
N ASP A 488 7.01 4.09 10.98
CA ASP A 488 5.68 4.64 10.68
C ASP A 488 4.92 4.94 11.99
N VAL A 489 4.34 6.13 12.10
CA VAL A 489 3.63 6.62 13.29
C VAL A 489 2.18 6.88 12.96
N TRP A 490 1.25 6.39 13.77
CA TRP A 490 -0.17 6.68 13.60
C TRP A 490 -0.62 7.83 14.51
N ILE A 491 -1.64 8.58 14.10
CA ILE A 491 -2.12 9.77 14.79
C ILE A 491 -3.59 9.57 15.17
N ALA A 492 -3.87 9.54 16.48
CA ALA A 492 -5.22 9.64 17.04
C ALA A 492 -5.25 10.83 18.03
N LYS A 493 -5.65 10.63 19.29
CA LYS A 493 -5.53 11.67 20.34
C LYS A 493 -4.09 12.04 20.68
N VAL A 494 -3.21 11.07 20.47
CA VAL A 494 -1.77 11.05 20.65
C VAL A 494 -1.16 10.29 19.48
N LEU A 495 0.17 10.27 19.39
CA LEU A 495 0.90 9.34 18.53
C LEU A 495 0.78 7.92 19.07
N TYR A 496 0.70 6.93 18.16
CA TYR A 496 0.68 5.52 18.52
C TYR A 496 1.34 4.63 17.46
N ARG A 497 1.69 3.42 17.88
CA ARG A 497 2.27 2.36 17.04
C ARG A 497 1.32 1.18 16.92
N MET A 498 1.28 0.58 15.72
CA MET A 498 0.55 -0.65 15.42
C MET A 498 1.59 -1.73 15.10
N ASN A 499 2.06 -2.43 16.13
CA ASN A 499 3.29 -3.21 16.06
C ASN A 499 3.21 -4.40 15.08
N LEU A 500 2.02 -4.96 14.85
CA LEU A 500 1.81 -6.01 13.85
C LEU A 500 1.59 -5.47 12.43
N VAL A 501 1.17 -4.21 12.27
CA VAL A 501 1.07 -3.55 10.95
C VAL A 501 2.42 -3.00 10.47
N SER A 502 3.20 -2.44 11.39
CA SER A 502 4.37 -1.60 11.13
C SER A 502 5.58 -2.10 11.92
N ASN A 503 6.39 -2.98 11.33
CA ASN A 503 7.59 -3.53 12.00
C ASN A 503 8.74 -3.92 11.06
N ASP A 504 9.95 -3.93 11.62
CA ASP A 504 11.19 -4.22 10.90
C ASP A 504 11.35 -5.70 10.53
N LEU A 505 10.69 -6.62 11.25
CA LEU A 505 10.78 -8.06 10.97
C LEU A 505 10.15 -8.39 9.63
N TYR A 506 8.99 -7.77 9.32
CA TYR A 506 8.31 -7.87 8.04
C TYR A 506 9.20 -7.33 6.91
N LEU A 507 9.79 -6.14 7.09
CA LEU A 507 10.69 -5.54 6.10
C LEU A 507 11.95 -6.36 5.90
N LYS A 508 12.59 -6.85 6.97
CA LYS A 508 13.79 -7.70 6.92
C LYS A 508 13.52 -9.00 6.16
N MET A 509 12.41 -9.68 6.47
CA MET A 509 12.01 -10.89 5.75
C MET A 509 11.73 -10.60 4.27
N ALA A 510 10.98 -9.54 3.97
CA ALA A 510 10.61 -9.18 2.60
C ALA A 510 11.83 -8.84 1.74
N LYS A 511 12.82 -8.13 2.29
CA LYS A 511 14.11 -7.88 1.62
C LYS A 511 14.89 -9.17 1.35
N ALA A 512 14.94 -10.10 2.31
CA ALA A 512 15.59 -11.40 2.13
C ALA A 512 14.89 -12.27 1.06
N ASP A 513 13.56 -12.33 1.09
CA ASP A 513 12.73 -13.03 0.10
C ASP A 513 12.94 -12.46 -1.32
N PHE A 514 12.99 -11.14 -1.44
CA PHE A 514 13.22 -10.46 -2.71
C PHE A 514 14.65 -10.66 -3.25
N ARG A 515 15.67 -10.68 -2.37
CA ARG A 515 17.05 -11.00 -2.77
C ARG A 515 17.17 -12.41 -3.35
N GLU A 516 16.52 -13.40 -2.76
CA GLU A 516 16.49 -14.76 -3.32
C GLU A 516 15.79 -14.81 -4.68
N TYR A 517 14.66 -14.10 -4.84
CA TYR A 517 14.01 -13.92 -6.14
C TYR A 517 14.96 -13.29 -7.19
N GLN A 518 15.72 -12.24 -6.83
CA GLN A 518 16.70 -11.62 -7.73
C GLN A 518 17.82 -12.59 -8.11
N ARG A 519 18.35 -13.33 -7.14
CA ARG A 519 19.43 -14.32 -7.35
C ARG A 519 18.99 -15.42 -8.31
N LEU A 520 17.80 -15.99 -8.11
CA LEU A 520 17.19 -16.98 -9.00
C LEU A 520 16.95 -16.39 -10.39
N SER A 521 16.40 -15.17 -10.46
CA SER A 521 16.10 -14.52 -11.74
C SER A 521 17.33 -14.25 -12.60
N ARG A 522 18.45 -13.83 -11.99
CA ARG A 522 19.73 -13.65 -12.71
C ARG A 522 20.30 -14.98 -13.22
N LEU A 523 20.14 -16.06 -12.47
CA LEU A 523 20.57 -17.41 -12.86
C LEU A 523 19.74 -17.95 -14.03
N GLU A 524 18.41 -17.85 -13.92
CA GLU A 524 17.46 -18.25 -14.96
C GLU A 524 17.66 -17.45 -16.25
N TRP A 525 17.81 -16.12 -16.15
CA TRP A 525 18.12 -15.25 -17.28
C TRP A 525 19.42 -15.64 -17.98
N ASN A 526 20.50 -15.92 -17.25
CA ASN A 526 21.76 -16.39 -17.83
C ASN A 526 21.57 -17.72 -18.59
N GLY A 527 20.74 -18.63 -18.07
CA GLY A 527 20.35 -19.87 -18.74
C GLY A 527 19.57 -19.61 -20.04
N LEU A 528 18.56 -18.73 -20.00
CA LEU A 528 17.76 -18.36 -21.17
C LEU A 528 18.60 -17.67 -22.25
N ARG A 529 19.46 -16.73 -21.87
CA ARG A 529 20.40 -16.03 -22.77
C ARG A 529 21.33 -17.03 -23.48
N LYS A 530 21.91 -17.99 -22.76
CA LYS A 530 22.75 -19.06 -23.35
C LYS A 530 21.96 -19.92 -24.32
N TRP A 531 20.72 -20.28 -23.97
CA TRP A 531 19.81 -21.03 -24.84
C TRP A 531 19.47 -20.24 -26.12
N TYR A 532 19.18 -18.94 -26.04
CA TYR A 532 18.89 -18.08 -27.19
C TYR A 532 20.02 -18.10 -28.23
N PHE A 533 21.26 -17.83 -27.79
CA PHE A 533 22.43 -17.82 -28.69
C PHE A 533 22.78 -19.21 -29.24
N ARG A 534 22.64 -20.26 -28.44
CA ARG A 534 22.94 -21.65 -28.85
C ARG A 534 22.02 -22.14 -29.97
N ASN A 535 20.76 -21.69 -29.99
CA ASN A 535 19.80 -22.02 -31.04
C ASN A 535 19.81 -21.01 -32.22
N HIS A 536 20.77 -20.08 -32.24
CA HIS A 536 20.93 -19.07 -33.28
C HIS A 536 19.69 -18.19 -33.54
N LEU A 537 18.84 -17.98 -32.53
CA LEU A 537 17.54 -17.30 -32.69
C LEU A 537 17.69 -15.86 -33.17
N GLN A 538 18.82 -15.20 -32.91
CA GLN A 538 19.17 -13.89 -33.46
C GLN A 538 19.18 -13.81 -35.01
N ARG A 539 19.10 -14.94 -35.72
CA ARG A 539 18.97 -14.98 -37.19
C ARG A 539 17.53 -14.84 -37.68
N TYR A 540 16.54 -15.09 -36.83
CA TYR A 540 15.12 -15.20 -37.21
C TYR A 540 14.26 -14.03 -36.71
N GLY A 541 14.80 -13.18 -35.86
CA GLY A 541 14.08 -12.09 -35.20
C GLY A 541 14.35 -12.07 -33.70
N GLY A 542 13.82 -11.05 -33.04
CA GLY A 542 14.05 -10.81 -31.62
C GLY A 542 15.50 -10.46 -31.27
N THR A 543 15.69 -9.99 -30.05
CA THR A 543 16.98 -9.52 -29.54
C THR A 543 17.24 -10.09 -28.14
N PRO A 544 18.50 -10.07 -27.65
CA PRO A 544 18.75 -10.33 -26.24
C PRO A 544 17.95 -9.41 -25.29
N LYS A 545 17.54 -8.23 -25.75
CA LYS A 545 16.65 -7.33 -25.02
C LYS A 545 15.22 -7.86 -24.98
N SER A 546 14.60 -8.22 -26.11
CA SER A 546 13.23 -8.78 -26.12
C SER A 546 13.14 -10.10 -25.35
N ALA A 547 14.17 -10.95 -25.41
CA ALA A 547 14.28 -12.15 -24.59
C ALA A 547 14.36 -11.85 -23.07
N LEU A 548 15.05 -10.77 -22.68
CA LEU A 548 15.08 -10.31 -21.29
C LEU A 548 13.73 -9.73 -20.86
N THR A 549 13.08 -8.94 -21.71
CA THR A 549 11.72 -8.40 -21.45
C THR A 549 10.72 -9.54 -21.29
N ALA A 550 10.72 -10.53 -22.18
CA ALA A 550 9.86 -11.72 -22.08
C ALA A 550 10.09 -12.50 -20.77
N TYR A 551 11.36 -12.68 -20.37
CA TYR A 551 11.68 -13.29 -19.08
C TYR A 551 11.18 -12.46 -17.89
N PHE A 552 11.41 -11.15 -17.92
CA PHE A 552 10.97 -10.22 -16.88
C PHE A 552 9.45 -10.18 -16.72
N LEU A 553 8.69 -10.14 -17.81
CA LEU A 553 7.22 -10.17 -17.76
C LEU A 553 6.70 -11.47 -17.12
N ALA A 554 7.32 -12.61 -17.43
CA ALA A 554 7.00 -13.88 -16.80
C ALA A 554 7.40 -13.91 -15.31
N SER A 555 8.62 -13.47 -14.97
CA SER A 555 9.15 -13.52 -13.61
C SER A 555 8.53 -12.48 -12.67
N ALA A 556 8.04 -11.36 -13.20
CA ALA A 556 7.37 -10.33 -12.42
C ALA A 556 5.98 -10.75 -11.91
N ASN A 557 5.35 -11.73 -12.60
CA ASN A 557 4.06 -12.32 -12.24
C ASN A 557 4.23 -13.66 -11.49
N ILE A 558 5.00 -14.60 -12.04
CA ILE A 558 5.25 -15.93 -11.45
C ILE A 558 6.63 -15.92 -10.80
N PHE A 559 6.72 -15.52 -9.53
CA PHE A 559 7.99 -15.22 -8.86
C PHE A 559 8.45 -16.29 -7.86
N GLU A 560 7.64 -17.32 -7.61
CA GLU A 560 7.88 -18.32 -6.59
C GLU A 560 9.05 -19.25 -6.98
N PRO A 561 9.96 -19.60 -6.06
CA PRO A 561 11.15 -20.40 -6.39
C PRO A 561 10.86 -21.72 -7.10
N GLY A 562 9.80 -22.43 -6.69
CA GLY A 562 9.39 -23.71 -7.29
C GLY A 562 8.85 -23.63 -8.72
N ARG A 563 8.45 -22.44 -9.20
CA ARG A 563 7.73 -22.23 -10.48
C ARG A 563 8.65 -21.80 -11.64
N ALA A 564 9.95 -22.10 -11.53
CA ALA A 564 10.95 -21.75 -12.56
C ALA A 564 10.65 -22.35 -13.95
N ALA A 565 10.03 -23.54 -14.00
CA ALA A 565 9.63 -24.18 -15.25
C ALA A 565 8.59 -23.34 -16.00
N GLU A 566 7.58 -22.81 -15.31
CA GLU A 566 6.53 -21.94 -15.86
C GLU A 566 7.12 -20.65 -16.43
N ARG A 567 7.94 -19.94 -15.63
CA ARG A 567 8.67 -18.73 -16.08
C ARG A 567 9.47 -18.96 -17.36
N LEU A 568 10.31 -20.00 -17.35
CA LEU A 568 11.22 -20.30 -18.45
C LEU A 568 10.47 -20.81 -19.69
N ALA A 569 9.37 -21.53 -19.51
CA ALA A 569 8.52 -21.97 -20.62
C ALA A 569 7.85 -20.76 -21.29
N TRP A 570 7.17 -19.91 -20.52
CA TRP A 570 6.57 -18.65 -21.01
C TRP A 570 7.61 -17.82 -21.76
N ALA A 571 8.75 -17.51 -21.15
CA ALA A 571 9.80 -16.70 -21.76
C ALA A 571 10.35 -17.31 -23.07
N ARG A 572 10.51 -18.64 -23.13
CA ARG A 572 10.93 -19.34 -24.36
C ARG A 572 9.85 -19.29 -25.45
N MET A 573 8.58 -19.48 -25.10
CA MET A 573 7.50 -19.41 -26.09
C MET A 573 7.36 -18.01 -26.66
N ALA A 574 7.50 -16.96 -25.85
CA ALA A 574 7.51 -15.58 -26.32
C ALA A 574 8.64 -15.32 -27.34
N VAL A 575 9.86 -15.76 -27.04
CA VAL A 575 11.02 -15.63 -27.95
C VAL A 575 10.82 -16.42 -29.25
N LEU A 576 10.24 -17.63 -29.17
CA LEU A 576 9.95 -18.43 -30.38
C LEU A 576 8.81 -17.83 -31.21
N ALA A 577 7.75 -17.34 -30.58
CA ALA A 577 6.63 -16.68 -31.26
C ALA A 577 7.08 -15.38 -31.94
N GLU A 578 7.95 -14.60 -31.31
CA GLU A 578 8.59 -13.41 -31.92
C GLU A 578 9.43 -13.79 -33.15
N ALA A 579 10.26 -14.84 -33.06
CA ALA A 579 11.09 -15.32 -34.16
C ALA A 579 10.25 -15.84 -35.35
N VAL A 580 9.22 -16.66 -35.10
CA VAL A 580 8.30 -17.15 -36.13
C VAL A 580 7.53 -16.01 -36.77
N THR A 581 6.99 -15.08 -35.96
CA THR A 581 6.25 -13.91 -36.45
C THR A 581 7.14 -13.00 -37.31
N THR A 582 8.38 -12.78 -36.89
CA THR A 582 9.35 -11.95 -37.65
C THR A 582 9.71 -12.63 -38.97
N HIS A 583 9.97 -13.93 -38.95
CA HIS A 583 10.26 -14.71 -40.16
C HIS A 583 9.09 -14.67 -41.15
N PHE A 584 7.87 -14.98 -40.71
CA PHE A 584 6.70 -14.98 -41.59
C PHE A 584 6.33 -13.58 -42.13
N ARG A 585 6.51 -12.51 -41.33
CA ARG A 585 6.40 -11.13 -41.82
C ARG A 585 7.44 -10.82 -42.90
N HIS A 586 8.67 -11.33 -42.77
CA HIS A 586 9.73 -11.13 -43.75
C HIS A 586 9.46 -11.85 -45.09
N ILE A 587 8.88 -13.06 -45.06
CA ILE A 587 8.52 -13.81 -46.27
C ILE A 587 7.14 -13.45 -46.85
N GLY A 588 6.41 -12.50 -46.25
CA GLY A 588 5.18 -11.93 -46.80
C GLY A 588 3.89 -12.69 -46.49
N GLY A 589 3.90 -13.59 -45.50
CA GLY A 589 2.79 -14.51 -45.22
C GLY A 589 3.28 -15.96 -45.10
N PRO A 590 2.39 -16.93 -44.87
CA PRO A 590 2.76 -18.32 -44.72
C PRO A 590 2.73 -19.00 -46.11
N CYS A 591 3.50 -18.45 -47.06
CA CYS A 591 3.44 -18.80 -48.48
C CYS A 591 3.78 -20.28 -48.71
N ASN A 592 2.75 -21.11 -48.94
CA ASN A 592 2.79 -22.58 -48.99
C ASN A 592 3.45 -23.23 -47.75
N SER A 593 3.61 -22.48 -46.65
CA SER A 593 4.33 -22.98 -45.49
C SER A 593 3.43 -23.72 -44.51
N THR A 594 2.10 -23.70 -44.67
CA THR A 594 1.14 -24.46 -43.82
C THR A 594 1.32 -25.96 -43.95
N GLU A 595 1.33 -26.50 -45.17
CA GLU A 595 1.58 -27.94 -45.41
C GLU A 595 2.94 -28.36 -44.85
N ASN A 596 3.98 -27.57 -45.14
CA ASN A 596 5.32 -27.75 -44.57
C ASN A 596 5.36 -27.63 -43.03
N LEU A 597 4.45 -26.88 -42.41
CA LEU A 597 4.38 -26.72 -40.96
C LEU A 597 3.66 -27.89 -40.31
N GLU A 598 2.60 -28.41 -40.93
CA GLU A 598 1.96 -29.64 -40.49
C GLU A 598 2.96 -30.80 -40.55
N ASP A 599 3.69 -30.96 -41.66
CA ASP A 599 4.78 -31.94 -41.77
C ASP A 599 5.85 -31.77 -40.68
N LEU A 600 6.27 -30.53 -40.39
CA LEU A 600 7.32 -30.23 -39.39
C LEU A 600 6.82 -30.41 -37.94
N ILE A 601 5.54 -30.17 -37.69
CA ILE A 601 4.84 -30.45 -36.43
C ILE A 601 4.65 -31.97 -36.23
N ASP A 602 4.43 -32.72 -37.31
CA ASP A 602 4.18 -34.16 -37.31
C ASP A 602 5.49 -34.99 -37.22
N LEU A 603 6.62 -34.42 -37.66
CA LEU A 603 7.98 -35.00 -37.55
C LEU A 603 8.52 -35.14 -36.09
N VAL A 604 7.81 -34.61 -35.10
CA VAL A 604 8.27 -34.40 -33.72
C VAL A 604 7.53 -35.37 -32.78
N SER A 605 8.12 -36.56 -32.55
CA SER A 605 7.48 -37.70 -31.86
C SER A 605 7.73 -37.74 -30.34
N PHE A 606 6.69 -37.52 -29.51
CA PHE A 606 6.79 -37.38 -28.04
C PHE A 606 5.49 -37.79 -27.29
N ASP A 607 5.60 -37.92 -25.95
CA ASP A 607 4.54 -38.33 -25.01
C ASP A 607 3.42 -37.27 -24.79
N ASP A 608 2.35 -37.63 -24.06
CA ASP A 608 1.11 -36.85 -23.86
C ASP A 608 1.29 -35.34 -23.58
N VAL A 609 2.25 -34.96 -22.72
CA VAL A 609 2.54 -33.55 -22.38
C VAL A 609 2.95 -32.74 -23.63
N SER A 610 3.70 -33.38 -24.53
CA SER A 610 4.14 -32.79 -25.78
C SER A 610 3.03 -32.72 -26.82
N GLY A 611 2.05 -33.64 -26.77
CA GLY A 611 0.82 -33.55 -27.57
C GLY A 611 0.02 -32.27 -27.25
N GLY A 612 -0.09 -31.91 -25.97
CA GLY A 612 -0.74 -30.67 -25.56
C GLY A 612 -0.04 -29.39 -26.05
N LEU A 613 1.30 -29.34 -25.97
CA LEU A 613 2.07 -28.20 -26.49
C LEU A 613 2.00 -28.10 -28.02
N ARG A 614 2.05 -29.25 -28.72
CA ARG A 614 1.89 -29.34 -30.17
C ARG A 614 0.56 -28.75 -30.62
N GLU A 615 -0.54 -29.09 -29.96
CA GLU A 615 -1.86 -28.56 -30.30
C GLU A 615 -1.96 -27.04 -30.01
N ALA A 616 -1.39 -26.56 -28.90
CA ALA A 616 -1.36 -25.13 -28.60
C ALA A 616 -0.59 -24.33 -29.68
N TRP A 617 0.55 -24.84 -30.14
CA TRP A 617 1.30 -24.26 -31.26
C TRP A 617 0.55 -24.35 -32.58
N LYS A 618 -0.07 -25.51 -32.90
CA LYS A 618 -0.87 -25.68 -34.12
C LYS A 618 -1.99 -24.65 -34.20
N GLN A 619 -2.73 -24.43 -33.12
CA GLN A 619 -3.80 -23.43 -33.07
C GLN A 619 -3.28 -22.00 -33.24
N TRP A 620 -2.17 -21.63 -32.60
CA TRP A 620 -1.52 -20.32 -32.77
C TRP A 620 -1.08 -20.07 -34.22
N LEU A 621 -0.50 -21.09 -34.87
CA LEU A 621 -0.04 -21.02 -36.26
C LEU A 621 -1.20 -20.93 -37.26
N MET A 622 -2.30 -21.67 -37.02
CA MET A 622 -3.53 -21.55 -37.81
C MET A 622 -4.15 -20.15 -37.67
N ALA A 623 -4.19 -19.58 -36.46
CA ALA A 623 -4.63 -18.20 -36.25
C ALA A 623 -3.75 -17.18 -37.00
N TRP A 624 -2.43 -17.43 -37.07
CA TRP A 624 -1.51 -16.61 -37.87
C TRP A 624 -1.85 -16.68 -39.36
N THR A 625 -2.19 -17.86 -39.89
CA THR A 625 -2.57 -18.00 -41.30
C THR A 625 -3.91 -17.36 -41.64
N ALA A 626 -4.86 -17.33 -40.71
CA ALA A 626 -6.19 -16.77 -40.90
C ALA A 626 -6.23 -15.23 -40.87
N LYS A 627 -5.19 -14.57 -40.35
CA LYS A 627 -5.13 -13.11 -40.13
C LYS A 627 -4.38 -12.33 -41.22
N GLU A 628 -3.86 -13.03 -42.23
CA GLU A 628 -2.97 -12.49 -43.27
C GLU A 628 -1.76 -11.72 -42.68
N SER A 629 -0.95 -11.09 -43.52
CA SER A 629 0.33 -10.46 -43.12
C SER A 629 0.19 -9.20 -42.25
N HIS A 630 -1.03 -8.75 -41.95
CA HIS A 630 -1.31 -7.42 -41.37
C HIS A 630 -2.11 -7.43 -40.04
N GLY A 631 -2.68 -8.56 -39.60
CA GLY A 631 -3.42 -8.64 -38.33
C GLY A 631 -2.51 -8.78 -37.08
N SER A 632 -2.97 -8.30 -35.92
CA SER A 632 -2.32 -8.61 -34.63
C SER A 632 -2.65 -10.04 -34.17
N ILE A 633 -1.59 -10.78 -33.83
CA ILE A 633 -1.63 -12.14 -33.29
C ILE A 633 -1.53 -12.17 -31.75
N ASP A 634 -1.56 -11.01 -31.09
CA ASP A 634 -1.22 -10.90 -29.66
C ASP A 634 -2.26 -11.56 -28.75
N GLY A 635 -3.54 -11.57 -29.16
CA GLY A 635 -4.60 -12.34 -28.51
C GLY A 635 -4.33 -13.85 -28.49
N ASP A 636 -3.97 -14.42 -29.64
CA ASP A 636 -3.64 -15.84 -29.75
C ASP A 636 -2.30 -16.17 -29.07
N THR A 637 -1.37 -15.21 -29.05
CA THR A 637 -0.07 -15.33 -28.37
C THR A 637 -0.25 -15.36 -26.85
N ALA A 638 -1.18 -14.57 -26.30
CA ALA A 638 -1.59 -14.66 -24.91
C ALA A 638 -2.16 -16.05 -24.58
N LEU A 639 -3.02 -16.61 -25.45
CA LEU A 639 -3.53 -17.98 -25.28
C LEU A 639 -2.42 -19.04 -25.35
N LEU A 640 -1.44 -18.89 -26.26
CA LEU A 640 -0.27 -19.75 -26.32
C LEU A 640 0.52 -19.72 -25.00
N PHE A 641 0.69 -18.54 -24.38
CA PHE A 641 1.35 -18.41 -23.08
C PHE A 641 0.55 -19.10 -21.96
N VAL A 642 -0.75 -18.80 -21.82
CA VAL A 642 -1.61 -19.45 -20.81
C VAL A 642 -1.55 -20.96 -20.93
N ARG A 643 -1.77 -21.49 -22.14
CA ARG A 643 -1.77 -22.94 -22.39
C ARG A 643 -0.41 -23.57 -22.07
N THR A 644 0.68 -22.90 -22.45
CA THR A 644 2.05 -23.35 -22.12
C THR A 644 2.26 -23.43 -20.61
N ILE A 645 1.89 -22.39 -19.87
CA ILE A 645 2.04 -22.33 -18.42
C ILE A 645 1.25 -23.47 -17.78
N GLU A 646 -0.03 -23.64 -18.14
CA GLU A 646 -0.89 -24.69 -17.61
C GLU A 646 -0.39 -26.11 -17.94
N ILE A 647 0.16 -26.33 -19.14
CA ILE A 647 0.76 -27.62 -19.51
C ILE A 647 2.02 -27.90 -18.68
N VAL A 648 2.93 -26.93 -18.60
CA VAL A 648 4.21 -27.10 -17.89
C VAL A 648 4.02 -27.21 -16.37
N SER A 649 2.93 -26.65 -15.85
CA SER A 649 2.50 -26.81 -14.44
C SER A 649 1.84 -28.15 -14.14
N GLY A 650 1.50 -28.94 -15.16
CA GLY A 650 0.67 -30.15 -15.00
C GLY A 650 -0.82 -29.88 -14.75
N ARG A 651 -1.26 -28.61 -14.71
CA ARG A 651 -2.67 -28.19 -14.52
C ARG A 651 -3.55 -28.40 -15.76
N ASN A 652 -2.98 -28.70 -16.93
CA ASN A 652 -3.73 -29.00 -18.15
C ASN A 652 -4.42 -30.39 -18.14
N VAL A 653 -5.31 -30.63 -17.17
CA VAL A 653 -6.08 -31.87 -17.06
C VAL A 653 -7.32 -31.79 -17.97
N ALA A 654 -7.36 -32.62 -19.00
CA ALA A 654 -8.47 -32.67 -19.96
C ALA A 654 -9.84 -33.01 -19.34
N ALA A 655 -9.89 -33.50 -18.10
CA ALA A 655 -11.14 -33.74 -17.36
C ALA A 655 -11.73 -32.44 -16.79
N GLU A 656 -10.94 -31.60 -16.10
CA GLU A 656 -11.41 -30.32 -15.54
C GLU A 656 -11.85 -29.35 -16.64
N LYS A 657 -11.09 -29.29 -17.74
CA LYS A 657 -11.46 -28.49 -18.92
C LYS A 657 -12.76 -28.94 -19.59
N LYS A 658 -13.14 -30.23 -19.47
CA LYS A 658 -14.42 -30.74 -19.98
C LYS A 658 -15.58 -30.44 -19.03
N LEU A 659 -15.34 -30.45 -17.72
CA LEU A 659 -16.35 -30.13 -16.70
C LEU A 659 -16.72 -28.64 -16.71
N ASN A 660 -15.73 -27.74 -16.82
CA ASN A 660 -15.93 -26.29 -16.78
C ASN A 660 -15.68 -25.63 -18.15
N LEU A 661 -16.05 -26.31 -19.24
CA LEU A 661 -15.68 -25.91 -20.61
C LEU A 661 -16.17 -24.50 -20.98
N TRP A 662 -17.35 -24.10 -20.49
CA TRP A 662 -17.90 -22.77 -20.75
C TRP A 662 -17.07 -21.67 -20.07
N ASP A 663 -16.83 -21.78 -18.75
CA ASP A 663 -16.02 -20.82 -18.00
C ASP A 663 -14.61 -20.68 -18.58
N TYR A 664 -13.97 -21.80 -18.92
CA TYR A 664 -12.63 -21.79 -19.50
C TYR A 664 -12.63 -21.11 -20.87
N SER A 665 -13.64 -21.37 -21.70
CA SER A 665 -13.82 -20.71 -22.99
C SER A 665 -14.06 -19.20 -22.85
N GLN A 666 -14.80 -18.75 -21.83
CA GLN A 666 -14.98 -17.32 -21.56
C GLN A 666 -13.68 -16.63 -21.14
N LEU A 667 -12.86 -17.29 -20.30
CA LEU A 667 -11.52 -16.78 -19.95
C LEU A 667 -10.59 -16.70 -21.18
N GLU A 668 -10.62 -17.70 -22.07
CA GLU A 668 -9.87 -17.65 -23.34
C GLU A 668 -10.37 -16.51 -24.25
N GLN A 669 -11.69 -16.33 -24.39
CA GLN A 669 -12.28 -15.26 -25.20
C GLN A 669 -11.87 -13.87 -24.70
N LEU A 670 -12.01 -13.59 -23.40
CA LEU A 670 -11.61 -12.32 -22.80
C LEU A 670 -10.10 -12.08 -22.95
N THR A 671 -9.28 -13.10 -22.68
CA THR A 671 -7.82 -12.99 -22.79
C THR A 671 -7.38 -12.62 -24.20
N SER A 672 -7.92 -13.31 -25.22
CA SER A 672 -7.60 -13.00 -26.62
C SER A 672 -8.12 -11.62 -27.03
N SER A 673 -9.36 -11.29 -26.64
CA SER A 673 -10.03 -10.03 -26.96
C SER A 673 -9.29 -8.81 -26.38
N ILE A 674 -8.94 -8.85 -25.10
CA ILE A 674 -8.22 -7.78 -24.40
C ILE A 674 -6.83 -7.59 -25.00
N CYS A 675 -6.04 -8.65 -25.15
CA CYS A 675 -4.66 -8.55 -25.65
C CYS A 675 -4.62 -8.08 -27.11
N HIS A 676 -5.59 -8.46 -27.94
CA HIS A 676 -5.73 -7.95 -29.30
C HIS A 676 -6.07 -6.44 -29.37
N LYS A 677 -6.97 -5.96 -28.50
CA LYS A 677 -7.29 -4.52 -28.41
C LYS A 677 -6.09 -3.71 -27.90
N LEU A 678 -5.41 -4.18 -26.87
CA LEU A 678 -4.19 -3.56 -26.32
C LEU A 678 -3.10 -3.41 -27.39
N ALA A 679 -2.87 -4.45 -28.19
CA ALA A 679 -1.94 -4.40 -29.32
C ALA A 679 -2.35 -3.35 -30.36
N THR A 680 -3.64 -3.26 -30.67
CA THR A 680 -4.19 -2.27 -31.61
C THR A 680 -3.99 -0.84 -31.11
N ILE A 681 -4.21 -0.60 -29.80
CA ILE A 681 -3.94 0.70 -29.14
C ILE A 681 -2.44 1.04 -29.21
N GLY A 682 -1.56 0.09 -28.87
CA GLY A 682 -0.10 0.30 -28.92
C GLY A 682 0.44 0.57 -30.33
N LEU A 683 -0.17 -0.02 -31.37
CA LEU A 683 0.16 0.30 -32.77
C LEU A 683 -0.30 1.71 -33.16
N ALA A 684 -1.49 2.13 -32.73
CA ALA A 684 -2.00 3.48 -33.01
C ALA A 684 -1.12 4.57 -32.37
N GLN A 685 -0.68 4.38 -31.12
CA GLN A 685 0.23 5.29 -30.41
C GLN A 685 1.59 5.47 -31.13
N ASN A 686 2.00 4.51 -31.95
CA ASN A 686 3.26 4.54 -32.70
C ASN A 686 3.11 5.03 -34.16
N GLY A 687 1.98 5.67 -34.52
CA GLY A 687 1.79 6.33 -35.82
C GLY A 687 0.55 5.93 -36.62
N GLY A 688 -0.46 5.32 -35.99
CA GLY A 688 -1.75 5.02 -36.61
C GLY A 688 -2.81 6.13 -36.41
N SER A 689 -4.02 5.92 -36.94
CA SER A 689 -5.15 6.84 -36.71
C SER A 689 -5.64 6.76 -35.26
N MET A 690 -5.83 7.91 -34.62
CA MET A 690 -6.25 8.02 -33.21
C MET A 690 -7.77 8.02 -33.01
N GLU A 691 -8.58 8.11 -34.06
CA GLU A 691 -10.05 8.30 -33.95
C GLU A 691 -10.83 7.13 -33.31
N ASN A 692 -10.16 6.04 -32.92
CA ASN A 692 -10.80 4.86 -32.31
C ASN A 692 -10.09 4.34 -31.03
N THR A 693 -9.03 5.00 -30.54
CA THR A 693 -8.27 4.48 -29.38
C THR A 693 -9.00 4.63 -28.05
N GLU A 694 -9.82 5.68 -27.88
CA GLU A 694 -10.57 5.91 -26.63
C GLU A 694 -11.68 4.86 -26.44
N ASP A 695 -12.41 4.50 -27.51
CA ASP A 695 -13.43 3.47 -27.42
C ASP A 695 -12.81 2.07 -27.22
N LEU A 696 -11.69 1.78 -27.89
CA LEU A 696 -10.93 0.55 -27.62
C LEU A 696 -10.47 0.47 -26.16
N GLN A 697 -9.98 1.57 -25.57
CA GLN A 697 -9.59 1.60 -24.16
C GLN A 697 -10.80 1.38 -23.23
N ARG A 698 -11.96 1.99 -23.55
CA ARG A 698 -13.21 1.78 -22.82
C ARG A 698 -13.68 0.32 -22.90
N GLN A 699 -13.55 -0.32 -24.07
CA GLN A 699 -13.87 -1.75 -24.24
C GLN A 699 -12.91 -2.64 -23.44
N VAL A 700 -11.60 -2.37 -23.49
CA VAL A 700 -10.59 -3.08 -22.67
C VAL A 700 -10.92 -2.95 -21.19
N ASP A 701 -11.33 -1.78 -20.72
CA ASP A 701 -11.65 -1.56 -19.31
C ASP A 701 -12.89 -2.36 -18.86
N LEU A 702 -13.93 -2.45 -19.70
CA LEU A 702 -15.10 -3.30 -19.44
C LEU A 702 -14.74 -4.79 -19.46
N GLU A 703 -13.92 -5.24 -20.41
CA GLU A 703 -13.48 -6.63 -20.47
C GLU A 703 -12.53 -7.00 -19.32
N MET A 704 -11.72 -6.05 -18.82
CA MET A 704 -10.91 -6.23 -17.60
C MET A 704 -11.77 -6.35 -16.34
N GLN A 705 -12.91 -5.64 -16.25
CA GLN A 705 -13.87 -5.81 -15.15
C GLN A 705 -14.52 -7.19 -15.18
N GLU A 706 -15.00 -7.64 -16.36
CA GLU A 706 -15.56 -8.98 -16.56
C GLU A 706 -14.53 -10.08 -16.28
N LEU A 707 -13.29 -9.93 -16.75
CA LEU A 707 -12.19 -10.84 -16.46
C LEU A 707 -11.91 -10.91 -14.95
N SER A 708 -11.81 -9.76 -14.28
CA SER A 708 -11.61 -9.67 -12.82
C SER A 708 -12.74 -10.38 -12.06
N TRP A 709 -14.00 -10.12 -12.43
CA TRP A 709 -15.15 -10.80 -11.85
C TRP A 709 -15.05 -12.32 -12.01
N ARG A 710 -14.74 -12.84 -13.21
CA ARG A 710 -14.57 -14.28 -13.46
C ARG A 710 -13.45 -14.92 -12.66
N ILE A 711 -12.32 -14.23 -12.53
CA ILE A 711 -11.17 -14.72 -11.75
C ILE A 711 -11.52 -14.82 -10.27
N HIS A 712 -12.15 -13.80 -9.70
CA HIS A 712 -12.36 -13.75 -8.27
C HIS A 712 -13.65 -14.44 -7.81
N GLN A 713 -14.75 -14.32 -8.56
CA GLN A 713 -16.09 -14.82 -8.18
C GLN A 713 -16.75 -15.74 -9.22
N GLY A 714 -16.70 -15.41 -10.52
CA GLY A 714 -17.55 -16.04 -11.52
C GLY A 714 -17.22 -17.51 -11.86
N CYS A 715 -15.94 -17.90 -11.87
CA CYS A 715 -15.50 -19.21 -12.37
C CYS A 715 -14.92 -20.12 -11.26
N GLN A 716 -15.59 -20.25 -10.11
CA GLN A 716 -15.09 -21.04 -8.97
C GLN A 716 -14.84 -22.53 -9.28
N GLY A 717 -15.48 -23.09 -10.32
CA GLY A 717 -15.21 -24.46 -10.78
C GLY A 717 -13.80 -24.65 -11.36
N ILE A 718 -13.10 -23.57 -11.72
CA ILE A 718 -11.73 -23.59 -12.21
C ILE A 718 -10.75 -23.35 -11.05
N ASN A 719 -9.66 -24.11 -11.04
CA ASN A 719 -8.55 -23.94 -10.09
C ASN A 719 -8.07 -22.48 -10.02
N ARG A 720 -7.80 -21.99 -8.80
CA ARG A 720 -7.37 -20.60 -8.55
C ARG A 720 -6.08 -20.24 -9.31
N GLU A 721 -5.07 -21.10 -9.32
CA GLU A 721 -3.81 -20.87 -10.04
C GLU A 721 -4.02 -20.78 -11.56
N THR A 722 -4.97 -21.56 -12.11
CA THR A 722 -5.36 -21.48 -13.52
C THR A 722 -6.02 -20.15 -13.82
N ARG A 723 -6.95 -19.67 -12.97
CA ARG A 723 -7.59 -18.34 -13.11
C ARG A 723 -6.55 -17.21 -13.01
N GLU A 724 -5.65 -17.29 -12.03
CA GLU A 724 -4.53 -16.35 -11.87
C GLU A 724 -3.56 -16.39 -13.05
N THR A 725 -3.37 -17.53 -13.72
CA THR A 725 -2.54 -17.63 -14.93
C THR A 725 -3.11 -16.82 -16.10
N PHE A 726 -4.43 -16.84 -16.32
CA PHE A 726 -5.07 -15.94 -17.29
C PHE A 726 -4.86 -14.46 -16.91
N LEU A 727 -5.05 -14.10 -15.63
CA LEU A 727 -4.83 -12.73 -15.15
C LEU A 727 -3.41 -12.26 -15.37
N ASN A 728 -2.42 -13.07 -14.98
CA ASN A 728 -1.00 -12.77 -15.06
C ASN A 728 -0.56 -12.51 -16.50
N VAL A 729 -1.04 -13.32 -17.45
CA VAL A 729 -0.78 -13.10 -18.87
C VAL A 729 -1.42 -11.80 -19.33
N VAL A 730 -2.72 -11.59 -19.12
CA VAL A 730 -3.41 -10.35 -19.56
C VAL A 730 -2.78 -9.08 -18.96
N LYS A 731 -2.45 -9.09 -17.66
CA LYS A 731 -1.76 -7.98 -17.00
C LYS A 731 -0.38 -7.71 -17.58
N SER A 732 0.35 -8.74 -18.03
CA SER A 732 1.65 -8.53 -18.70
C SER A 732 1.53 -7.83 -20.06
N PHE A 733 0.48 -8.13 -20.84
CA PHE A 733 0.17 -7.41 -22.08
C PHE A 733 -0.32 -5.99 -21.78
N TYR A 734 -1.17 -5.80 -20.76
CA TYR A 734 -1.62 -4.47 -20.34
C TYR A 734 -0.43 -3.60 -19.89
N TYR A 735 0.43 -4.10 -19.01
CA TYR A 735 1.66 -3.42 -18.58
C TYR A 735 2.54 -3.03 -19.77
N SER A 736 2.72 -3.93 -20.74
CA SER A 736 3.54 -3.69 -21.93
C SER A 736 2.95 -2.65 -22.90
N ALA A 737 1.62 -2.53 -22.97
CA ALA A 737 0.93 -1.51 -23.75
C ALA A 737 0.82 -0.16 -23.00
N HIS A 738 0.86 -0.18 -21.67
CA HIS A 738 0.76 1.02 -20.81
C HIS A 738 2.11 1.71 -20.60
N CYS A 739 3.22 0.97 -20.61
CA CYS A 739 4.55 1.49 -20.29
C CYS A 739 5.38 1.84 -21.53
N SER A 740 6.12 2.95 -21.48
CA SER A 740 7.15 3.22 -22.50
C SER A 740 8.31 2.21 -22.39
N PRO A 741 9.09 2.00 -23.48
CA PRO A 741 10.27 1.12 -23.46
C PRO A 741 11.28 1.50 -22.37
N GLU A 742 11.44 2.79 -22.09
CA GLU A 742 12.35 3.31 -21.05
C GLU A 742 11.85 2.97 -19.64
N THR A 743 10.53 3.02 -19.42
CA THR A 743 9.90 2.60 -18.15
C THR A 743 10.10 1.10 -17.94
N VAL A 744 9.94 0.28 -18.98
CA VAL A 744 10.20 -1.16 -18.92
C VAL A 744 11.67 -1.44 -18.63
N ASP A 745 12.61 -0.75 -19.29
CA ASP A 745 14.05 -0.88 -19.02
C ASP A 745 14.42 -0.49 -17.57
N SER A 746 13.84 0.60 -17.07
CA SER A 746 14.00 1.07 -15.69
C SER A 746 13.49 0.03 -14.68
N HIS A 747 12.31 -0.54 -14.93
CA HIS A 747 11.75 -1.59 -14.08
C HIS A 747 12.57 -2.89 -14.14
N ILE A 748 13.04 -3.31 -15.31
CA ILE A 748 13.97 -4.45 -15.46
C ILE A 748 15.24 -4.21 -14.63
N ALA A 749 15.84 -3.02 -14.73
CA ALA A 749 17.01 -2.64 -13.96
C ALA A 749 16.74 -2.71 -12.45
N LYS A 750 15.69 -2.04 -11.95
CA LYS A 750 15.38 -1.95 -10.51
C LYS A 750 14.92 -3.28 -9.91
N VAL A 751 14.17 -4.11 -10.64
CA VAL A 751 13.60 -5.39 -10.17
C VAL A 751 14.61 -6.52 -10.26
N ILE A 752 15.34 -6.66 -11.37
CA ILE A 752 16.23 -7.81 -11.59
C ILE A 752 17.67 -7.52 -11.17
N PHE A 753 18.21 -6.33 -11.45
CA PHE A 753 19.66 -6.06 -11.41
C PHE A 753 20.14 -5.13 -10.29
N GLN A 754 19.27 -4.28 -9.73
CA GLN A 754 19.59 -3.45 -8.57
C GLN A 754 19.30 -4.22 -7.28
N ASP A 755 20.36 -4.58 -6.54
CA ASP A 755 20.23 -5.31 -5.27
C ASP A 755 19.37 -4.54 -4.24
N VAL A 756 18.53 -5.29 -3.53
CA VAL A 756 17.80 -4.79 -2.35
C VAL A 756 18.72 -4.89 -1.13
N ILE A 757 19.01 -3.74 -0.52
CA ILE A 757 19.85 -3.57 0.69
C ILE A 757 18.98 -3.77 1.93
#